data_AF-A0A9E3RRM2-F1
#
_entry.id   AF-A0A9E3RRM2-F1
#
_cell.length_a   1.000
_cell.length_b   1.000
_cell.length_c   1.000
_cell.angle_alpha   90.00
_cell.angle_beta   90.00
_cell.angle_gamma   90.00
#
_symmetry.space_group_name_H-M   'P 1'
#
loop_
_entity.id
_entity.type
_entity.pdbx_description
1 polymer ?
#
loop_
_entity_poly.entity_id
_entity_poly.type
_entity_poly.pdbx_seq_one_letter_code
_entity_poly.pdbx_strand_id
1 'polypeptide(L)'
;MRPEFASITFTQPEQSAQTLESLLSEERPGLAEHLAHALAENPEPSLALTRLERFLEASITPGAILDLMGAALHFCRLLITVLGQSHFLTDIVCRNPEYLLWVWEEGNLHETPPREMTVEDMRRQVMAFDTFEARAQSMRRFKRREILRIASRDIFAHVPLAALTEDLSNLADAALEVAMAGAYADLTPRYGRPRIHDTDAESTFVILGMGKLGGRELNFSSDIDLVFLYAADGETSGGESGSISNAEFFHKFGERVIKSVSEVTAEGSIFRIDMRLRPHGRMGPLASDIDSAIHYYETEGHAWERQALIKTRPVAGDLKLGDAFIERTRPFVFPRYFDDETLEDIRSIKQQMEQQVRSRGQTDTEVKLGRGGIRDVEFTVQILQLLNGGRFPELRTRNTLTAIRALEQYALLKPFDATALISNYTFMRQVEHRLQIEGSQQVHALPNDANELDAFARKLGYASGVSFKADYLDRASETRAILDQFLATEGSGNRWVTDLLNPHSDGEAGMAGLARLGFKDTSRAREELIALSSGSKQRPNSLHVRQQFAAVAPGLLKALSQAIDPDATLMRLGQILANLGAPGSIYDILKYSPEVTTYLVTLVENSQFLAEMITRDPGLFDVFGRPGALNRPSTREGLEAQLAAFQKAIDADAAPYRLLAGETLRIGTRDIILHADVVALGQELTLLADVILEYAVRVARTKTEERYGGVTGGFAVFGLGKMGGCEIGYGSDLDLVFVYDGNAKTDSGMSLIEYFSAVASTIIRILKEPTRYGMLYDVDARLRPDGKKGVLVVSDTRLEEYYRTEAQPWELLALTKVRAVAGDAEFGEAVAQRVRDVAFGLELTPETLEHIEEIRAKLVASNTSLNVKKGEGGIAELEFAVRLLQIRNAAKHPELKRGDVLGAIEGLQAIGALSAGDAEMLREAYLLFRRIENRLRINLGRSVSTLPEDPGAQADLARRLGLADNLAELLDTHKARVHAVYARAVSGK
;
A
#
# COMPACT_ATOMS: atom_id res chain seq x y z
N MET A 1 -53.29 -43.99 -35.49
CA MET A 1 -52.57 -42.70 -35.50
C MET A 1 -52.29 -42.34 -36.95
N ARG A 2 -52.57 -41.10 -37.39
CA ARG A 2 -52.33 -40.65 -38.77
C ARG A 2 -50.82 -40.70 -39.10
N PRO A 3 -50.39 -40.95 -40.36
CA PRO A 3 -48.99 -41.21 -40.70
C PRO A 3 -48.02 -40.07 -40.34
N GLU A 4 -48.50 -38.83 -40.27
CA GLU A 4 -47.72 -37.64 -39.94
C GLU A 4 -47.14 -37.68 -38.51
N PHE A 5 -47.78 -38.39 -37.58
CA PHE A 5 -47.36 -38.47 -36.18
C PHE A 5 -46.54 -39.73 -35.85
N ALA A 6 -46.28 -40.61 -36.83
CA ALA A 6 -45.69 -41.92 -36.60
C ALA A 6 -44.25 -41.90 -36.05
N SER A 7 -43.52 -40.80 -36.28
CA SER A 7 -42.13 -40.62 -35.81
C SER A 7 -42.02 -40.00 -34.41
N ILE A 8 -43.14 -39.69 -33.75
CA ILE A 8 -43.16 -38.98 -32.46
C ILE A 8 -43.36 -39.98 -31.33
N THR A 9 -42.47 -39.94 -30.33
CA THR A 9 -42.57 -40.78 -29.14
C THR A 9 -43.44 -40.10 -28.09
N PHE A 10 -44.66 -40.62 -27.88
CA PHE A 10 -45.56 -40.16 -26.82
C PHE A 10 -45.39 -40.98 -25.55
N THR A 11 -45.15 -40.31 -24.43
CA THR A 11 -45.17 -40.90 -23.07
C THR A 11 -46.56 -41.40 -22.66
N GLN A 12 -47.63 -40.84 -23.24
CA GLN A 12 -49.03 -41.25 -23.02
C GLN A 12 -49.72 -41.46 -24.39
N PRO A 13 -49.42 -42.57 -25.11
CA PRO A 13 -49.81 -42.72 -26.51
C PRO A 13 -51.33 -42.84 -26.73
N GLU A 14 -52.05 -43.50 -25.84
CA GLU A 14 -53.52 -43.65 -25.95
C GLU A 14 -54.25 -42.31 -25.77
N GLN A 15 -53.90 -41.56 -24.71
CA GLN A 15 -54.46 -40.24 -24.46
C GLN A 15 -54.09 -39.25 -25.57
N SER A 16 -52.82 -39.25 -26.00
CA SER A 16 -52.36 -38.39 -27.09
C SER A 16 -53.11 -38.68 -28.40
N ALA A 17 -53.40 -39.95 -28.70
CA ALA A 17 -54.19 -40.32 -29.87
C ALA A 17 -55.63 -39.79 -29.79
N GLN A 18 -56.28 -39.90 -28.62
CA GLN A 18 -57.64 -39.37 -28.41
C GLN A 18 -57.68 -37.85 -28.57
N THR A 19 -56.74 -37.11 -27.97
CA THR A 19 -56.65 -35.66 -28.11
C THR A 19 -56.40 -35.26 -29.57
N LEU A 20 -55.52 -35.95 -30.29
CA LEU A 20 -55.27 -35.68 -31.72
C LEU A 20 -56.50 -35.97 -32.59
N GLU A 21 -57.24 -37.05 -32.33
CA GLU A 21 -58.49 -37.36 -33.05
C GLU A 21 -59.55 -36.27 -32.82
N SER A 22 -59.67 -35.77 -31.58
CA SER A 22 -60.57 -34.67 -31.23
C SER A 22 -60.19 -33.37 -31.96
N LEU A 23 -58.92 -32.96 -31.88
CA LEU A 23 -58.42 -31.71 -32.47
C LEU A 23 -58.49 -31.69 -34.00
N LEU A 24 -58.35 -32.85 -34.64
CA LEU A 24 -58.31 -33.01 -36.10
C LEU A 24 -59.62 -33.59 -36.68
N SER A 25 -60.70 -33.58 -35.88
CA SER A 25 -62.02 -34.08 -36.30
C SER A 25 -62.64 -33.25 -37.43
N GLU A 26 -62.39 -31.94 -37.44
CA GLU A 26 -62.70 -31.03 -38.55
C GLU A 26 -61.46 -30.85 -39.45
N GLU A 27 -61.63 -30.97 -40.77
CA GLU A 27 -60.53 -30.74 -41.72
C GLU A 27 -60.15 -29.25 -41.76
N ARG A 28 -58.96 -28.93 -41.26
CA ARG A 28 -58.31 -27.62 -41.37
C ARG A 28 -57.02 -27.74 -42.18
N PRO A 29 -56.85 -27.00 -43.29
CA PRO A 29 -55.64 -27.06 -44.12
C PRO A 29 -54.37 -26.81 -43.30
N GLY A 30 -53.34 -27.64 -43.50
CA GLY A 30 -52.01 -27.49 -42.89
C GLY A 30 -51.91 -27.85 -41.40
N LEU A 31 -53.02 -27.94 -40.66
CA LEU A 31 -53.01 -28.13 -39.20
C LEU A 31 -52.32 -29.43 -38.77
N ALA A 32 -52.65 -30.56 -39.40
CA ALA A 32 -52.07 -31.85 -39.03
C ALA A 32 -50.55 -31.90 -39.28
N GLU A 33 -50.08 -31.36 -40.40
CA GLU A 33 -48.66 -31.30 -40.76
C GLU A 33 -47.89 -30.36 -39.82
N HIS A 34 -48.41 -29.16 -39.59
CA HIS A 34 -47.78 -28.18 -38.70
C HIS A 34 -47.73 -28.66 -37.25
N LEU A 35 -48.81 -29.28 -36.76
CA LEU A 35 -48.87 -29.81 -35.41
C LEU A 35 -47.90 -31.00 -35.23
N ALA A 36 -47.82 -31.90 -36.22
CA ALA A 36 -46.84 -32.99 -36.21
C ALA A 36 -45.40 -32.45 -36.18
N HIS A 37 -45.09 -31.45 -37.00
CA HIS A 37 -43.77 -30.80 -37.01
C HIS A 37 -43.45 -30.16 -35.65
N ALA A 38 -44.37 -29.39 -35.08
CA ALA A 38 -44.17 -28.71 -33.80
C ALA A 38 -44.02 -29.70 -32.61
N LEU A 39 -44.75 -30.82 -32.62
CA LEU A 39 -44.66 -31.85 -31.58
C LEU A 39 -43.37 -32.68 -31.71
N ALA A 40 -42.88 -32.92 -32.92
CA ALA A 40 -41.64 -33.66 -33.13
C ALA A 40 -40.41 -32.94 -32.55
N GLU A 41 -40.43 -31.60 -32.55
CA GLU A 41 -39.38 -30.76 -31.95
C GLU A 41 -39.58 -30.52 -30.45
N ASN A 42 -40.71 -30.94 -29.87
CA ASN A 42 -41.04 -30.68 -28.48
C ASN A 42 -40.44 -31.75 -27.54
N PRO A 43 -39.85 -31.35 -26.39
CA PRO A 43 -39.28 -32.30 -25.45
C PRO A 43 -40.34 -33.19 -24.77
N GLU A 44 -41.59 -32.73 -24.63
CA GLU A 44 -42.68 -33.43 -23.94
C GLU A 44 -43.99 -33.35 -24.75
N PRO A 45 -44.09 -34.07 -25.88
CA PRO A 45 -45.19 -33.92 -26.84
C PRO A 45 -46.55 -34.31 -26.27
N SER A 46 -46.64 -35.36 -25.44
CA SER A 46 -47.90 -35.75 -24.79
C SER A 46 -48.41 -34.64 -23.85
N LEU A 47 -47.51 -34.00 -23.11
CA LEU A 47 -47.86 -32.94 -22.17
C LEU A 47 -48.26 -31.66 -22.89
N ALA A 48 -47.58 -31.31 -23.98
CA ALA A 48 -47.93 -30.18 -24.83
C ALA A 48 -49.34 -30.34 -25.41
N LEU A 49 -49.74 -31.55 -25.81
CA LEU A 49 -51.10 -31.85 -26.29
C LEU A 49 -52.17 -31.67 -25.21
N THR A 50 -51.96 -32.25 -24.02
CA THR A 50 -52.89 -32.08 -22.89
C THR A 50 -53.05 -30.61 -22.51
N ARG A 51 -51.97 -29.83 -22.56
CA ARG A 51 -52.00 -28.39 -22.27
C ARG A 51 -52.63 -27.57 -23.41
N LEU A 52 -52.51 -28.02 -24.65
CA LEU A 52 -53.18 -27.41 -25.81
C LEU A 52 -54.69 -27.53 -25.69
N GLU A 53 -55.20 -28.71 -25.31
CA GLU A 53 -56.63 -28.92 -25.08
C GLU A 53 -57.15 -27.94 -24.01
N ARG A 54 -56.47 -27.86 -22.86
CA ARG A 54 -56.80 -26.91 -21.79
C ARG A 54 -56.77 -25.45 -22.25
N PHE A 55 -55.80 -25.08 -23.10
CA PHE A 55 -55.70 -23.72 -23.64
C PHE A 55 -56.86 -23.39 -24.59
N LEU A 56 -57.25 -24.35 -25.43
CA LEU A 56 -58.38 -24.20 -26.34
C LEU A 56 -59.70 -24.12 -25.58
N GLU A 57 -59.89 -24.91 -24.52
CA GLU A 57 -61.06 -24.80 -23.63
C GLU A 57 -61.21 -23.41 -22.99
N ALA A 58 -60.08 -22.79 -22.64
CA ALA A 58 -60.06 -21.46 -22.05
C ALA A 58 -60.18 -20.32 -23.09
N SER A 59 -60.02 -20.63 -24.38
CA SER A 59 -60.03 -19.66 -25.46
C SER A 59 -61.45 -19.30 -25.90
N ILE A 60 -61.71 -18.02 -26.13
CA ILE A 60 -63.03 -17.54 -26.58
C ILE A 60 -63.35 -18.03 -28.00
N THR A 61 -62.32 -18.18 -28.86
CA THR A 61 -62.46 -18.56 -30.27
C THR A 61 -61.47 -19.69 -30.66
N PRO A 62 -61.68 -20.93 -30.17
CA PRO A 62 -60.75 -22.05 -30.39
C PRO A 62 -60.56 -22.38 -31.88
N GLY A 63 -61.62 -22.26 -32.69
CA GLY A 63 -61.55 -22.48 -34.14
C GLY A 63 -60.57 -21.53 -34.84
N ALA A 64 -60.60 -20.24 -34.49
CA ALA A 64 -59.70 -19.24 -35.07
C ALA A 64 -58.22 -19.51 -34.73
N ILE A 65 -57.95 -20.00 -33.51
CA ILE A 65 -56.61 -20.42 -33.09
C ILE A 65 -56.16 -21.62 -33.91
N LEU A 66 -57.02 -22.63 -34.09
CA LEU A 66 -56.71 -23.82 -34.88
C LEU A 66 -56.52 -23.51 -36.36
N ASP A 67 -57.30 -22.58 -36.92
CA ASP A 67 -57.11 -22.07 -38.28
C ASP A 67 -55.77 -21.34 -38.41
N LEU A 68 -55.38 -20.52 -37.42
CA LEU A 68 -54.08 -19.84 -37.41
C LEU A 68 -52.91 -20.83 -37.29
N MET A 69 -53.05 -21.88 -36.46
CA MET A 69 -52.07 -22.97 -36.38
C MET A 69 -51.93 -23.69 -37.73
N GLY A 70 -53.03 -23.91 -38.46
CA GLY A 70 -53.02 -24.48 -39.80
C GLY A 70 -52.42 -23.55 -40.86
N ALA A 71 -52.66 -22.25 -40.76
CA ALA A 71 -52.15 -21.26 -41.70
C ALA A 71 -50.68 -20.89 -41.48
N ALA A 72 -50.19 -20.94 -40.23
CA ALA A 72 -48.86 -20.45 -39.86
C ALA A 72 -48.10 -21.46 -38.98
N LEU A 73 -47.18 -22.21 -39.60
CA LEU A 73 -46.31 -23.18 -38.91
C LEU A 73 -45.58 -22.54 -37.71
N HIS A 74 -45.07 -21.33 -37.88
CA HIS A 74 -44.27 -20.67 -36.85
C HIS A 74 -45.10 -20.28 -35.62
N PHE A 75 -46.38 -19.91 -35.80
CA PHE A 75 -47.31 -19.71 -34.68
C PHE A 75 -47.62 -21.03 -33.97
N CYS A 76 -47.88 -22.10 -34.74
CA CYS A 76 -48.09 -23.43 -34.19
C CYS A 76 -46.88 -23.89 -33.34
N ARG A 77 -45.65 -23.71 -33.85
CA ARG A 77 -44.43 -24.01 -33.11
C ARG A 77 -44.32 -23.17 -31.84
N LEU A 78 -44.54 -21.86 -31.89
CA LEU A 78 -44.50 -20.99 -30.72
C LEU A 78 -45.46 -21.47 -29.61
N LEU A 79 -46.72 -21.71 -29.96
CA LEU A 79 -47.75 -22.16 -29.03
C LEU A 79 -47.35 -23.51 -28.39
N ILE A 80 -46.98 -24.49 -29.21
CA ILE A 80 -46.60 -25.83 -28.73
C ILE A 80 -45.34 -25.77 -27.85
N THR A 81 -44.36 -24.94 -28.20
CA THR A 81 -43.16 -24.73 -27.38
C THR A 81 -43.52 -24.12 -26.03
N VAL A 82 -44.34 -23.06 -25.99
CA VAL A 82 -44.80 -22.44 -24.72
C VAL A 82 -45.52 -23.45 -23.83
N LEU A 83 -46.42 -24.23 -24.40
CA LEU A 83 -47.20 -25.24 -23.67
C LEU A 83 -46.35 -26.42 -23.20
N GLY A 84 -45.41 -26.90 -24.01
CA GLY A 84 -44.56 -28.05 -23.65
C GLY A 84 -43.47 -27.72 -22.65
N GLN A 85 -42.99 -26.46 -22.62
CA GLN A 85 -41.83 -26.07 -21.83
C GLN A 85 -42.15 -25.69 -20.37
N SER A 86 -43.37 -25.22 -20.06
CA SER A 86 -43.67 -24.69 -18.73
C SER A 86 -45.14 -24.76 -18.34
N HIS A 87 -45.39 -25.28 -17.13
CA HIS A 87 -46.71 -25.19 -16.50
C HIS A 87 -47.10 -23.73 -16.23
N PHE A 88 -46.18 -22.92 -15.71
CA PHE A 88 -46.43 -21.52 -15.40
C PHE A 88 -46.81 -20.68 -16.63
N LEU A 89 -46.10 -20.84 -17.76
CA LEU A 89 -46.46 -20.12 -18.99
C LEU A 89 -47.80 -20.57 -19.55
N THR A 90 -48.10 -21.87 -19.44
CA THR A 90 -49.42 -22.42 -19.79
C THR A 90 -50.53 -21.74 -18.97
N ASP A 91 -50.33 -21.57 -17.66
CA ASP A 91 -51.32 -20.90 -16.81
C ASP A 91 -51.51 -19.42 -17.19
N ILE A 92 -50.46 -18.74 -17.65
CA ILE A 92 -50.57 -17.37 -18.15
C ILE A 92 -51.50 -17.32 -19.37
N VAL A 93 -51.24 -18.16 -20.38
CA VAL A 93 -52.01 -18.15 -21.63
C VAL A 93 -53.40 -18.74 -21.48
N CYS A 94 -53.62 -19.72 -20.61
CA CYS A 94 -54.98 -20.20 -20.31
C CYS A 94 -55.80 -19.13 -19.59
N ARG A 95 -55.18 -18.30 -18.74
CA ARG A 95 -55.90 -17.23 -18.04
C ARG A 95 -56.17 -16.02 -18.94
N ASN A 96 -55.25 -15.71 -19.86
CA ASN A 96 -55.31 -14.56 -20.78
C ASN A 96 -54.88 -15.02 -22.18
N PRO A 97 -55.74 -15.75 -22.93
CA PRO A 97 -55.38 -16.30 -24.24
C PRO A 97 -54.90 -15.26 -25.26
N GLU A 98 -55.40 -14.03 -25.15
CA GLU A 98 -55.02 -12.90 -25.98
C GLU A 98 -53.54 -12.51 -25.84
N TYR A 99 -52.87 -12.86 -24.73
CA TYR A 99 -51.44 -12.55 -24.56
C TYR A 99 -50.57 -13.29 -25.56
N LEU A 100 -50.97 -14.49 -25.98
CA LEU A 100 -50.20 -15.24 -26.97
C LEU A 100 -50.30 -14.59 -28.36
N LEU A 101 -51.49 -14.11 -28.73
CA LEU A 101 -51.69 -13.35 -29.97
C LEU A 101 -50.87 -12.05 -29.94
N TRP A 102 -50.87 -11.36 -28.80
CA TRP A 102 -50.03 -10.18 -28.62
C TRP A 102 -48.54 -10.50 -28.78
N VAL A 103 -48.06 -11.60 -28.19
CA VAL A 103 -46.66 -12.04 -28.37
C VAL A 103 -46.34 -12.32 -29.84
N TRP A 104 -47.29 -12.89 -30.58
CA TRP A 104 -47.16 -13.19 -32.01
C TRP A 104 -47.14 -11.93 -32.89
N GLU A 105 -48.03 -10.97 -32.65
CA GLU A 105 -48.23 -9.81 -33.52
C GLU A 105 -47.32 -8.63 -33.15
N GLU A 106 -47.15 -8.38 -31.85
CA GLU A 106 -46.51 -7.16 -31.31
C GLU A 106 -45.31 -7.46 -30.40
N GLY A 107 -45.11 -8.71 -30.01
CA GLY A 107 -44.15 -9.09 -28.97
C GLY A 107 -42.66 -8.97 -29.34
N ASN A 108 -42.32 -8.71 -30.60
CA ASN A 108 -40.95 -8.54 -31.12
C ASN A 108 -39.90 -9.42 -30.41
N LEU A 109 -39.88 -10.70 -30.77
CA LEU A 109 -39.06 -11.71 -30.08
C LEU A 109 -37.55 -11.58 -30.35
N HIS A 110 -37.11 -10.65 -31.18
CA HIS A 110 -35.69 -10.51 -31.54
C HIS A 110 -35.01 -9.29 -30.92
N GLU A 111 -35.75 -8.29 -30.46
CA GLU A 111 -35.17 -7.04 -29.93
C GLU A 111 -35.48 -6.84 -28.44
N THR A 112 -34.52 -6.36 -27.67
CA THR A 112 -34.73 -5.99 -26.26
C THR A 112 -35.24 -4.54 -26.20
N PRO A 113 -36.48 -4.30 -25.72
CA PRO A 113 -36.99 -2.96 -25.50
C PRO A 113 -36.06 -2.14 -24.59
N PRO A 114 -35.70 -0.90 -24.98
CA PRO A 114 -35.03 0.03 -24.07
C PRO A 114 -35.87 0.26 -22.82
N ARG A 115 -35.20 0.49 -21.68
CA ARG A 115 -35.85 0.75 -20.38
C ARG A 115 -36.92 1.83 -20.48
N GLU A 116 -36.62 2.92 -21.17
CA GLU A 116 -37.49 4.09 -21.30
C GLU A 116 -38.82 3.75 -22.00
N MET A 117 -38.77 2.86 -22.99
CA MET A 117 -39.96 2.38 -23.69
C MET A 117 -40.81 1.51 -22.74
N THR A 118 -40.21 0.58 -22.01
CA THR A 118 -40.90 -0.26 -21.03
C THR A 118 -41.56 0.57 -19.92
N VAL A 119 -40.87 1.62 -19.44
CA VAL A 119 -41.43 2.59 -18.48
C VAL A 119 -42.66 3.27 -19.06
N GLU A 120 -42.58 3.77 -20.28
CA GLU A 120 -43.67 4.51 -20.90
C GLU A 120 -44.87 3.60 -21.24
N ASP A 121 -44.64 2.38 -21.68
CA ASP A 121 -45.68 1.38 -21.93
C ASP A 121 -46.43 1.03 -20.65
N MET A 122 -45.69 0.76 -19.56
CA MET A 122 -46.30 0.49 -18.27
C MET A 122 -47.03 1.73 -17.73
N ARG A 123 -46.44 2.92 -17.85
CA ARG A 123 -47.05 4.19 -17.43
C ARG A 123 -48.38 4.43 -18.14
N ARG A 124 -48.41 4.29 -19.47
CA ARG A 124 -49.62 4.42 -20.29
C ARG A 124 -50.71 3.45 -19.84
N GLN A 125 -50.35 2.20 -19.53
CA GLN A 125 -51.31 1.20 -19.06
C GLN A 125 -51.87 1.51 -17.66
N VAL A 126 -51.07 2.07 -16.75
CA VAL A 126 -51.55 2.39 -15.39
C VAL A 126 -52.32 3.71 -15.33
N MET A 127 -52.04 4.66 -16.22
CA MET A 127 -52.72 5.97 -16.25
C MET A 127 -54.23 5.87 -16.50
N ALA A 128 -54.70 4.76 -17.07
CA ALA A 128 -56.13 4.48 -17.25
C ALA A 128 -56.89 4.22 -15.94
N PHE A 129 -56.21 4.19 -14.79
CA PHE A 129 -56.80 3.88 -13.49
C PHE A 129 -56.55 5.01 -12.47
N ASP A 130 -57.57 5.33 -11.68
CA ASP A 130 -57.54 6.47 -10.75
C ASP A 130 -57.06 6.10 -9.34
N THR A 131 -57.21 4.84 -8.92
CA THR A 131 -56.84 4.39 -7.58
C THR A 131 -55.47 3.72 -7.55
N PHE A 132 -54.78 3.85 -6.41
CA PHE A 132 -53.49 3.20 -6.16
C PHE A 132 -53.57 1.68 -6.36
N GLU A 133 -54.61 1.05 -5.82
CA GLU A 133 -54.84 -0.40 -5.92
C GLU A 133 -55.08 -0.86 -7.36
N ALA A 134 -55.86 -0.10 -8.15
CA ALA A 134 -56.14 -0.43 -9.55
C ALA A 134 -54.90 -0.28 -10.44
N ARG A 135 -54.08 0.76 -10.19
CA ARG A 135 -52.77 0.93 -10.85
C ARG A 135 -51.86 -0.25 -10.54
N ALA A 136 -51.75 -0.64 -9.27
CA ALA A 136 -50.92 -1.76 -8.87
C ALA A 136 -51.40 -3.10 -9.47
N GLN A 137 -52.71 -3.32 -9.63
CA GLN A 137 -53.23 -4.49 -10.37
C GLN A 137 -52.86 -4.45 -11.87
N SER A 138 -52.96 -3.27 -12.49
CA SER A 138 -52.57 -3.09 -13.90
C SER A 138 -51.08 -3.40 -14.12
N MET A 139 -50.20 -2.96 -13.22
CA MET A 139 -48.76 -3.30 -13.28
C MET A 139 -48.51 -4.81 -13.22
N ARG A 140 -49.28 -5.57 -12.42
CA ARG A 140 -49.14 -7.03 -12.34
C ARG A 140 -49.54 -7.73 -13.65
N ARG A 141 -50.60 -7.25 -14.31
CA ARG A 141 -51.00 -7.73 -15.65
C ARG A 141 -49.92 -7.43 -16.68
N PHE A 142 -49.36 -6.21 -16.67
CA PHE A 142 -48.24 -5.83 -17.53
C PHE A 142 -47.05 -6.79 -17.33
N LYS A 143 -46.61 -6.98 -16.08
CA LYS A 143 -45.51 -7.91 -15.76
C LYS A 143 -45.78 -9.32 -16.24
N ARG A 144 -47.01 -9.84 -16.08
CA ARG A 144 -47.36 -11.19 -16.55
C ARG A 144 -47.22 -11.33 -18.06
N ARG A 145 -47.74 -10.36 -18.81
CA ARG A 145 -47.64 -10.32 -20.28
C ARG A 145 -46.18 -10.24 -20.73
N GLU A 146 -45.38 -9.37 -20.12
CA GLU A 146 -43.95 -9.25 -20.43
C GLU A 146 -43.16 -10.51 -20.07
N ILE A 147 -43.45 -11.18 -18.96
CA ILE A 147 -42.79 -12.46 -18.62
C ILE A 147 -43.08 -13.52 -19.67
N LEU A 148 -44.29 -13.58 -20.23
CA LEU A 148 -44.60 -14.49 -21.33
C LEU A 148 -43.75 -14.17 -22.57
N ARG A 149 -43.63 -12.89 -22.93
CA ARG A 149 -42.77 -12.43 -24.04
C ARG A 149 -41.31 -12.81 -23.82
N ILE A 150 -40.76 -12.47 -22.65
CA ILE A 150 -39.36 -12.73 -22.30
C ILE A 150 -39.08 -14.23 -22.24
N ALA A 151 -40.00 -15.03 -21.68
CA ALA A 151 -39.85 -16.48 -21.69
C ALA A 151 -39.90 -17.05 -23.10
N SER A 152 -40.78 -16.53 -23.98
CA SER A 152 -40.85 -16.93 -25.39
C SER A 152 -39.56 -16.59 -26.14
N ARG A 153 -38.92 -15.46 -25.83
CA ARG A 153 -37.59 -15.12 -26.38
C ARG A 153 -36.52 -16.14 -26.00
N ASP A 154 -36.61 -16.68 -24.80
CA ASP A 154 -35.67 -17.66 -24.26
C ASP A 154 -35.91 -19.07 -24.85
N ILE A 155 -37.14 -19.58 -24.79
CA ILE A 155 -37.47 -20.97 -25.14
C ILE A 155 -37.69 -21.21 -26.64
N PHE A 156 -38.08 -20.17 -27.39
CA PHE A 156 -38.47 -20.28 -28.80
C PHE A 156 -37.54 -19.51 -29.73
N ALA A 157 -37.21 -18.26 -29.41
CA ALA A 157 -36.30 -17.45 -30.24
C ALA A 157 -34.81 -17.68 -29.90
N HIS A 158 -34.50 -18.39 -28.81
CA HIS A 158 -33.15 -18.72 -28.34
C HIS A 158 -32.22 -17.50 -28.23
N VAL A 159 -32.76 -16.39 -27.75
CA VAL A 159 -32.03 -15.13 -27.58
C VAL A 159 -30.90 -15.30 -26.55
N PRO A 160 -29.72 -14.67 -26.75
CA PRO A 160 -28.61 -14.77 -25.80
C PRO A 160 -28.99 -14.32 -24.38
N LEU A 161 -28.41 -15.00 -23.37
CA LEU A 161 -28.67 -14.75 -21.95
C LEU A 161 -28.61 -13.26 -21.57
N ALA A 162 -27.61 -12.53 -22.06
CA ALA A 162 -27.43 -11.11 -21.73
C ALA A 162 -28.63 -10.24 -22.10
N ALA A 163 -29.26 -10.50 -23.24
CA ALA A 163 -30.45 -9.77 -23.69
C ALA A 163 -31.68 -10.13 -22.84
N LEU A 164 -31.79 -11.40 -22.39
CA LEU A 164 -32.87 -11.85 -21.51
C LEU A 164 -32.77 -11.25 -20.10
N THR A 165 -31.56 -11.23 -19.52
CA THR A 165 -31.36 -10.64 -18.19
C THR A 165 -31.53 -9.13 -18.23
N GLU A 166 -31.20 -8.48 -19.35
CA GLU A 166 -31.50 -7.07 -19.60
C GLU A 166 -33.01 -6.81 -19.70
N ASP A 167 -33.76 -7.61 -20.47
CA ASP A 167 -35.23 -7.53 -20.53
C ASP A 167 -35.87 -7.57 -19.15
N LEU A 168 -35.49 -8.56 -18.33
CA LEU A 168 -35.99 -8.73 -16.95
C LEU A 168 -35.62 -7.55 -16.06
N SER A 169 -34.40 -7.02 -16.21
CA SER A 169 -33.92 -5.87 -15.44
C SER A 169 -34.63 -4.58 -15.85
N ASN A 170 -34.87 -4.37 -17.14
CA ASN A 170 -35.64 -3.23 -17.65
C ASN A 170 -37.10 -3.28 -17.17
N LEU A 171 -37.70 -4.47 -17.09
CA LEU A 171 -39.04 -4.67 -16.52
C LEU A 171 -39.09 -4.33 -15.03
N ALA A 172 -38.08 -4.72 -14.26
CA ALA A 172 -37.96 -4.38 -12.84
C ALA A 172 -37.75 -2.88 -12.63
N ASP A 173 -36.82 -2.27 -13.36
CA ASP A 173 -36.58 -0.82 -13.34
C ASP A 173 -37.86 -0.04 -13.68
N ALA A 174 -38.61 -0.46 -14.71
CA ALA A 174 -39.87 0.15 -15.09
C ALA A 174 -40.95 0.05 -14.01
N ALA A 175 -41.07 -1.14 -13.40
CA ALA A 175 -42.01 -1.34 -12.30
C ALA A 175 -41.69 -0.44 -11.09
N LEU A 176 -40.40 -0.29 -10.76
CA LEU A 176 -39.97 0.58 -9.66
C LEU A 176 -40.23 2.06 -9.95
N GLU A 177 -39.93 2.52 -11.16
CA GLU A 177 -40.19 3.90 -11.61
C GLU A 177 -41.68 4.24 -11.55
N VAL A 178 -42.53 3.36 -12.07
CA VAL A 178 -43.98 3.56 -12.08
C VAL A 178 -44.58 3.45 -10.67
N ALA A 179 -44.10 2.51 -9.84
CA ALA A 179 -44.52 2.39 -8.44
C ALA A 179 -44.15 3.63 -7.62
N MET A 180 -42.95 4.16 -7.83
CA MET A 180 -42.47 5.38 -7.18
C MET A 180 -43.32 6.59 -7.57
N ALA A 181 -43.61 6.78 -8.86
CA ALA A 181 -44.50 7.85 -9.31
C ALA A 181 -45.92 7.73 -8.70
N GLY A 182 -46.45 6.50 -8.64
CA GLY A 182 -47.75 6.21 -8.03
C GLY A 182 -47.78 6.47 -6.52
N ALA A 183 -46.74 6.07 -5.80
CA ALA A 183 -46.61 6.31 -4.37
C ALA A 183 -46.46 7.81 -4.05
N TYR A 184 -45.78 8.57 -4.91
CA TYR A 184 -45.54 10.00 -4.69
C TYR A 184 -46.87 10.74 -4.88
N ALA A 185 -47.61 10.43 -5.95
CA ALA A 185 -48.94 10.97 -6.19
C ALA A 185 -49.96 10.65 -5.09
N ASP A 186 -49.84 9.53 -4.37
CA ASP A 186 -50.72 9.18 -3.23
C ASP A 186 -50.35 9.92 -1.93
N LEU A 187 -49.06 10.20 -1.70
CA LEU A 187 -48.58 10.80 -0.45
C LEU A 187 -48.52 12.34 -0.47
N THR A 188 -48.17 12.95 -1.61
CA THR A 188 -48.02 14.41 -1.71
C THR A 188 -49.30 15.19 -1.36
N PRO A 189 -50.52 14.77 -1.74
CA PRO A 189 -51.74 15.46 -1.29
C PRO A 189 -51.92 15.45 0.23
N ARG A 190 -51.48 14.38 0.89
CA ARG A 190 -51.66 14.19 2.35
C ARG A 190 -50.64 14.98 3.15
N TYR A 191 -49.38 14.98 2.73
CA TYR A 191 -48.28 15.50 3.55
C TYR A 191 -47.54 16.70 2.94
N GLY A 192 -47.81 17.06 1.68
CA GLY A 192 -47.03 18.04 0.94
C GLY A 192 -45.76 17.44 0.33
N ARG A 193 -44.90 18.28 -0.24
CA ARG A 193 -43.62 17.86 -0.86
C ARG A 193 -42.49 17.87 0.18
N PRO A 194 -41.59 16.88 0.20
CA PRO A 194 -40.46 16.85 1.13
C PRO A 194 -39.45 17.96 0.79
N ARG A 195 -39.10 18.83 1.75
CA ARG A 195 -38.15 19.94 1.53
C ARG A 195 -36.87 19.71 2.29
N ILE A 196 -35.75 20.17 1.74
CA ILE A 196 -34.46 20.17 2.43
C ILE A 196 -34.52 21.23 3.55
N HIS A 197 -34.01 20.87 4.73
CA HIS A 197 -33.97 21.75 5.91
C HIS A 197 -33.51 23.18 5.56
N ASP A 198 -34.22 24.19 6.08
CA ASP A 198 -33.99 25.63 5.83
C ASP A 198 -34.00 26.09 4.36
N THR A 199 -34.56 25.30 3.44
CA THR A 199 -34.70 25.69 2.02
C THR A 199 -36.07 25.33 1.45
N ASP A 200 -36.43 25.95 0.33
CA ASP A 200 -37.60 25.56 -0.48
C ASP A 200 -37.26 24.50 -1.56
N ALA A 201 -36.02 24.00 -1.57
CA ALA A 201 -35.63 22.94 -2.48
C ALA A 201 -36.23 21.60 -2.05
N GLU A 202 -36.68 20.80 -3.02
CA GLU A 202 -37.24 19.48 -2.75
C GLU A 202 -36.13 18.49 -2.39
N SER A 203 -36.32 17.69 -1.34
CA SER A 203 -35.44 16.57 -1.04
C SER A 203 -35.79 15.42 -1.98
N THR A 204 -34.85 15.03 -2.85
CA THR A 204 -35.09 13.97 -3.84
C THR A 204 -34.87 12.58 -3.27
N PHE A 205 -35.37 11.56 -3.96
CA PHE A 205 -35.30 10.15 -3.55
C PHE A 205 -34.78 9.28 -4.68
N VAL A 206 -34.00 8.26 -4.35
CA VAL A 206 -33.47 7.28 -5.30
C VAL A 206 -33.63 5.86 -4.78
N ILE A 207 -34.00 4.96 -5.68
CA ILE A 207 -33.94 3.53 -5.45
C ILE A 207 -32.64 3.00 -6.07
N LEU A 208 -31.81 2.37 -5.26
CA LEU A 208 -30.63 1.65 -5.70
C LEU A 208 -30.97 0.17 -5.86
N GLY A 209 -30.69 -0.37 -7.04
CA GLY A 209 -30.70 -1.80 -7.30
C GLY A 209 -29.36 -2.42 -6.92
N MET A 210 -29.42 -3.46 -6.12
CA MET A 210 -28.28 -4.22 -5.63
C MET A 210 -28.26 -5.61 -6.30
N GLY A 211 -27.22 -6.40 -6.02
CA GLY A 211 -27.17 -7.81 -6.43
C GLY A 211 -27.43 -8.02 -7.92
N LYS A 212 -28.35 -8.94 -8.25
CA LYS A 212 -28.68 -9.28 -9.65
C LYS A 212 -29.31 -8.12 -10.41
N LEU A 213 -30.16 -7.31 -9.77
CA LEU A 213 -30.78 -6.15 -10.43
C LEU A 213 -29.73 -5.09 -10.78
N GLY A 214 -28.84 -4.80 -9.82
CA GLY A 214 -27.76 -3.85 -10.01
C GLY A 214 -26.77 -4.26 -11.12
N GLY A 215 -26.48 -5.55 -11.23
CA GLY A 215 -25.65 -6.15 -12.29
C GLY A 215 -26.33 -6.34 -13.65
N ARG A 216 -27.64 -6.07 -13.77
CA ARG A 216 -28.50 -6.41 -14.94
C ARG A 216 -28.52 -7.90 -15.28
N GLU A 217 -28.63 -8.72 -14.23
CA GLU A 217 -28.49 -10.18 -14.23
C GLU A 217 -29.70 -10.86 -13.58
N LEU A 218 -30.90 -10.27 -13.69
CA LEU A 218 -32.11 -10.90 -13.16
C LEU A 218 -32.43 -12.22 -13.89
N ASN A 219 -33.07 -13.14 -13.16
CA ASN A 219 -33.71 -14.34 -13.70
C ASN A 219 -35.23 -14.31 -13.39
N PHE A 220 -35.98 -15.26 -13.94
CA PHE A 220 -37.45 -15.27 -13.90
C PHE A 220 -38.05 -15.28 -12.49
N SER A 221 -37.37 -15.87 -11.50
CA SER A 221 -37.81 -15.90 -10.10
C SER A 221 -36.83 -15.20 -9.15
N SER A 222 -36.17 -14.12 -9.61
CA SER A 222 -35.27 -13.33 -8.77
C SER A 222 -36.03 -12.51 -7.73
N ASP A 223 -35.43 -12.37 -6.56
CA ASP A 223 -35.72 -11.26 -5.66
C ASP A 223 -34.98 -10.02 -6.19
N ILE A 224 -35.56 -8.84 -6.00
CA ILE A 224 -34.88 -7.57 -6.27
C ILE A 224 -34.37 -7.00 -4.96
N ASP A 225 -33.05 -6.92 -4.85
CA ASP A 225 -32.36 -6.35 -3.69
C ASP A 225 -32.32 -4.82 -3.84
N LEU A 226 -32.89 -4.08 -2.88
CA LEU A 226 -33.05 -2.62 -2.98
C LEU A 226 -32.49 -1.88 -1.74
N VAL A 227 -32.01 -0.66 -1.99
CA VAL A 227 -31.69 0.33 -0.96
C VAL A 227 -32.38 1.64 -1.33
N PHE A 228 -33.02 2.28 -0.35
CA PHE A 228 -33.70 3.56 -0.53
C PHE A 228 -32.88 4.68 0.11
N LEU A 229 -32.55 5.70 -0.68
CA LEU A 229 -31.84 6.88 -0.22
C LEU A 229 -32.60 8.15 -0.57
N TYR A 230 -32.45 9.18 0.26
CA TYR A 230 -32.93 10.53 -0.03
C TYR A 230 -31.83 11.58 0.18
N ALA A 231 -32.01 12.74 -0.45
CA ALA A 231 -30.95 13.74 -0.58
C ALA A 231 -30.56 14.40 0.75
N ALA A 232 -31.54 14.84 1.54
CA ALA A 232 -31.30 15.50 2.82
C ALA A 232 -32.54 15.47 3.73
N ASP A 233 -32.30 15.60 5.04
CA ASP A 233 -33.36 15.70 6.04
C ASP A 233 -34.07 17.07 6.02
N GLY A 234 -35.21 17.16 6.68
CA GLY A 234 -36.08 18.34 6.70
C GLY A 234 -37.53 17.98 6.98
N GLU A 235 -38.45 18.84 6.53
CA GLU A 235 -39.90 18.64 6.70
C GLU A 235 -40.65 18.82 5.38
N THR A 236 -41.80 18.17 5.26
CA THR A 236 -42.68 18.36 4.12
C THR A 236 -43.33 19.75 4.10
N SER A 237 -43.89 20.16 2.96
CA SER A 237 -44.57 21.45 2.83
C SER A 237 -45.95 21.53 3.54
N GLY A 238 -46.42 20.42 4.10
CA GLY A 238 -47.75 20.27 4.67
C GLY A 238 -48.84 19.96 3.62
N GLY A 239 -49.78 19.08 3.98
CA GLY A 239 -50.95 18.73 3.17
C GLY A 239 -52.19 18.49 4.04
N GLU A 240 -53.16 17.71 3.56
CA GLU A 240 -54.42 17.39 4.27
C GLU A 240 -54.22 16.80 5.67
N SER A 241 -53.11 16.11 5.90
CA SER A 241 -52.72 15.44 7.14
C SER A 241 -51.58 16.16 7.89
N GLY A 242 -51.26 17.41 7.51
CA GLY A 242 -50.20 18.21 8.14
C GLY A 242 -48.80 18.01 7.52
N SER A 243 -47.78 18.55 8.20
CA SER A 243 -46.36 18.40 7.86
C SER A 243 -45.74 17.26 8.66
N ILE A 244 -44.82 16.50 8.06
CA ILE A 244 -44.05 15.43 8.71
C ILE A 244 -42.57 15.55 8.33
N SER A 245 -41.68 14.87 9.05
CA SER A 245 -40.26 14.85 8.70
C SER A 245 -40.01 14.11 7.38
N ASN A 246 -38.92 14.44 6.69
CA ASN A 246 -38.50 13.73 5.48
C ASN A 246 -38.24 12.25 5.76
N ALA A 247 -37.62 11.92 6.90
CA ALA A 247 -37.42 10.54 7.33
C ALA A 247 -38.76 9.76 7.43
N GLU A 248 -39.81 10.36 8.01
CA GLU A 248 -41.13 9.74 8.08
C GLU A 248 -41.79 9.66 6.70
N PHE A 249 -41.72 10.73 5.90
CA PHE A 249 -42.29 10.75 4.55
C PHE A 249 -41.67 9.66 3.67
N PHE A 250 -40.34 9.56 3.62
CA PHE A 250 -39.64 8.57 2.80
C PHE A 250 -39.76 7.15 3.33
N HIS A 251 -39.97 6.96 4.64
CA HIS A 251 -40.37 5.67 5.18
C HIS A 251 -41.71 5.22 4.60
N LYS A 252 -42.77 6.05 4.74
CA LYS A 252 -44.10 5.74 4.18
C LYS A 252 -44.06 5.58 2.65
N PHE A 253 -43.25 6.39 1.98
CA PHE A 253 -43.04 6.31 0.53
C PHE A 253 -42.45 4.97 0.11
N GLY A 254 -41.39 4.54 0.79
CA GLY A 254 -40.79 3.22 0.59
C GLY A 254 -41.78 2.08 0.83
N GLU A 255 -42.60 2.15 1.89
CA GLU A 255 -43.65 1.15 2.15
C GLU A 255 -44.68 1.07 1.02
N ARG A 256 -45.06 2.22 0.42
CA ARG A 256 -45.99 2.25 -0.72
C ARG A 256 -45.38 1.68 -2.00
N VAL A 257 -44.11 1.94 -2.26
CA VAL A 257 -43.37 1.32 -3.37
C VAL A 257 -43.32 -0.20 -3.16
N ILE A 258 -42.93 -0.65 -1.97
CA ILE A 258 -42.87 -2.08 -1.63
C ILE A 258 -44.24 -2.72 -1.81
N LYS A 259 -45.30 -2.13 -1.27
CA LYS A 259 -46.67 -2.63 -1.42
C LYS A 259 -47.08 -2.80 -2.88
N SER A 260 -46.79 -1.81 -3.74
CA SER A 260 -47.13 -1.86 -5.16
C SER A 260 -46.48 -3.05 -5.89
N VAL A 261 -45.25 -3.38 -5.50
CA VAL A 261 -44.39 -4.34 -6.22
C VAL A 261 -44.49 -5.75 -5.63
N SER A 262 -44.50 -5.89 -4.30
CA SER A 262 -44.34 -7.19 -3.62
C SER A 262 -45.63 -7.79 -3.06
N GLU A 263 -46.71 -7.02 -2.91
CA GLU A 263 -47.98 -7.55 -2.40
C GLU A 263 -48.53 -8.63 -3.34
N VAL A 264 -48.90 -9.78 -2.78
CA VAL A 264 -49.45 -10.91 -3.53
C VAL A 264 -50.96 -10.75 -3.62
N THR A 265 -51.49 -10.74 -4.84
CA THR A 265 -52.92 -10.64 -5.12
C THR A 265 -53.39 -11.82 -5.96
N ALA A 266 -54.67 -11.87 -6.34
CA ALA A 266 -55.16 -12.82 -7.34
C ALA A 266 -54.42 -12.71 -8.69
N GLU A 267 -53.80 -11.55 -8.97
CA GLU A 267 -52.94 -11.34 -10.14
C GLU A 267 -51.46 -11.67 -9.88
N GLY A 268 -51.12 -12.23 -8.72
CA GLY A 268 -49.75 -12.48 -8.27
C GLY A 268 -49.09 -11.22 -7.68
N SER A 269 -47.76 -11.21 -7.66
CA SER A 269 -46.93 -10.04 -7.36
C SER A 269 -46.06 -9.68 -8.58
N ILE A 270 -45.49 -8.47 -8.58
CA ILE A 270 -44.57 -8.05 -9.64
C ILE A 270 -43.20 -8.69 -9.38
N PHE A 271 -42.56 -8.30 -8.28
CA PHE A 271 -41.30 -8.86 -7.81
C PHE A 271 -41.31 -8.98 -6.28
N ARG A 272 -40.58 -9.95 -5.76
CA ARG A 272 -40.26 -9.99 -4.33
C ARG A 272 -39.12 -9.01 -4.07
N ILE A 273 -39.23 -8.23 -3.01
CA ILE A 273 -38.23 -7.23 -2.63
C ILE A 273 -37.45 -7.73 -1.42
N ASP A 274 -36.13 -7.58 -1.48
CA ASP A 274 -35.24 -7.77 -0.35
C ASP A 274 -34.57 -6.44 0.04
N MET A 275 -34.77 -6.01 1.28
CA MET A 275 -34.20 -4.77 1.84
C MET A 275 -33.01 -5.04 2.77
N ARG A 276 -32.48 -6.26 2.84
CA ARG A 276 -31.47 -6.66 3.84
C ARG A 276 -30.09 -6.04 3.63
N LEU A 277 -29.77 -5.57 2.42
CA LEU A 277 -28.46 -5.00 2.07
C LEU A 277 -28.34 -3.49 2.37
N ARG A 278 -29.37 -2.87 2.94
CA ARG A 278 -29.33 -1.46 3.36
C ARG A 278 -28.44 -1.26 4.59
N PRO A 279 -27.94 -0.04 4.85
CA PRO A 279 -27.18 0.28 6.06
C PRO A 279 -27.85 -0.25 7.35
N HIS A 280 -27.05 -0.87 8.23
CA HIS A 280 -27.51 -1.56 9.45
C HIS A 280 -28.49 -2.73 9.22
N GLY A 281 -28.63 -3.21 7.99
CA GLY A 281 -29.45 -4.36 7.62
C GLY A 281 -30.90 -4.25 8.09
N ARG A 282 -31.43 -5.31 8.73
CA ARG A 282 -32.82 -5.33 9.22
C ARG A 282 -33.13 -4.30 10.31
N MET A 283 -32.13 -3.89 11.07
CA MET A 283 -32.27 -2.95 12.18
C MET A 283 -32.21 -1.49 11.73
N GLY A 284 -31.74 -1.23 10.51
CA GLY A 284 -31.66 0.11 9.93
C GLY A 284 -33.00 0.65 9.44
N PRO A 285 -33.11 1.98 9.26
CA PRO A 285 -34.29 2.60 8.70
C PRO A 285 -34.56 2.08 7.28
N LEU A 286 -35.82 2.15 6.84
CA LEU A 286 -36.20 1.68 5.49
C LEU A 286 -35.59 2.56 4.39
N ALA A 287 -35.49 3.86 4.65
CA ALA A 287 -34.83 4.84 3.81
C ALA A 287 -33.91 5.71 4.67
N SER A 288 -32.70 5.97 4.18
CA SER A 288 -31.69 6.80 4.87
C SER A 288 -31.36 8.03 4.04
N ASP A 289 -30.98 9.12 4.69
CA ASP A 289 -30.32 10.19 3.96
C ASP A 289 -28.95 9.72 3.46
N ILE A 290 -28.50 10.30 2.35
CA ILE A 290 -27.24 9.91 1.69
C ILE A 290 -26.02 10.08 2.61
N ASP A 291 -25.99 11.11 3.45
CA ASP A 291 -24.84 11.41 4.30
C ASP A 291 -24.70 10.40 5.43
N SER A 292 -25.79 10.05 6.11
CA SER A 292 -25.81 8.99 7.13
C SER A 292 -25.43 7.63 6.54
N ALA A 293 -25.92 7.32 5.33
CA ALA A 293 -25.58 6.07 4.65
C ALA A 293 -24.08 5.98 4.32
N ILE A 294 -23.47 7.08 3.88
CA ILE A 294 -22.03 7.14 3.59
C ILE A 294 -21.22 7.04 4.86
N HIS A 295 -21.61 7.76 5.91
CA HIS A 295 -20.96 7.69 7.22
C HIS A 295 -20.90 6.26 7.75
N TYR A 296 -22.00 5.50 7.63
CA TYR A 296 -22.04 4.08 8.01
C TYR A 296 -20.97 3.25 7.30
N TYR A 297 -20.84 3.37 5.98
CA TYR A 297 -19.84 2.60 5.24
C TYR A 297 -18.40 3.04 5.54
N GLU A 298 -18.19 4.30 5.94
CA GLU A 298 -16.88 4.80 6.36
C GLU A 298 -16.45 4.31 7.75
N THR A 299 -17.40 4.07 8.66
CA THR A 299 -17.11 3.74 10.07
C THR A 299 -17.34 2.27 10.44
N GLU A 300 -18.38 1.64 9.92
CA GLU A 300 -18.89 0.34 10.36
C GLU A 300 -18.99 -0.70 9.23
N GLY A 301 -18.76 -0.31 7.97
CA GLY A 301 -18.99 -1.16 6.80
C GLY A 301 -18.18 -2.46 6.80
N HIS A 302 -18.86 -3.59 6.59
CA HIS A 302 -18.28 -4.92 6.58
C HIS A 302 -17.73 -5.36 5.21
N ALA A 303 -16.82 -6.34 5.20
CA ALA A 303 -16.17 -6.83 3.98
C ALA A 303 -17.16 -7.38 2.93
N TRP A 304 -18.25 -8.05 3.34
CA TRP A 304 -19.29 -8.53 2.42
C TRP A 304 -20.13 -7.40 1.82
N GLU A 305 -20.27 -6.27 2.51
CA GLU A 305 -20.98 -5.10 1.99
C GLU A 305 -20.21 -4.47 0.83
N ARG A 306 -18.87 -4.57 0.85
CA ARG A 306 -18.05 -4.19 -0.31
C ARG A 306 -18.42 -5.01 -1.54
N GLN A 307 -18.55 -6.33 -1.41
CA GLN A 307 -18.97 -7.21 -2.51
C GLN A 307 -20.38 -6.86 -3.01
N ALA A 308 -21.31 -6.58 -2.10
CA ALA A 308 -22.67 -6.16 -2.45
C ALA A 308 -22.66 -4.83 -3.24
N LEU A 309 -21.85 -3.86 -2.80
CA LEU A 309 -21.78 -2.53 -3.39
C LEU A 309 -21.13 -2.50 -4.79
N ILE A 310 -20.35 -3.51 -5.18
CA ILE A 310 -19.82 -3.64 -6.57
C ILE A 310 -20.94 -3.55 -7.60
N LYS A 311 -22.10 -4.16 -7.29
CA LYS A 311 -23.23 -4.24 -8.22
C LYS A 311 -24.20 -3.06 -8.10
N THR A 312 -24.02 -2.13 -7.18
CA THR A 312 -24.97 -1.02 -6.94
C THR A 312 -25.18 -0.15 -8.17
N ARG A 313 -26.45 0.08 -8.53
CA ARG A 313 -26.86 1.00 -9.61
C ARG A 313 -28.14 1.74 -9.24
N PRO A 314 -28.30 3.04 -9.55
CA PRO A 314 -29.60 3.68 -9.47
C PRO A 314 -30.57 3.09 -10.51
N VAL A 315 -31.77 2.72 -10.06
CA VAL A 315 -32.78 2.02 -10.90
C VAL A 315 -34.07 2.82 -11.09
N ALA A 316 -34.41 3.71 -10.16
CA ALA A 316 -35.55 4.61 -10.25
C ALA A 316 -35.33 5.86 -9.37
N GLY A 317 -36.00 6.96 -9.72
CA GLY A 317 -35.90 8.22 -8.98
C GLY A 317 -34.77 9.13 -9.46
N ASP A 318 -34.19 9.89 -8.55
CA ASP A 318 -33.08 10.78 -8.85
C ASP A 318 -31.79 9.98 -9.06
N LEU A 319 -31.53 9.60 -10.31
CA LEU A 319 -30.35 8.79 -10.66
C LEU A 319 -29.04 9.51 -10.30
N LYS A 320 -29.01 10.85 -10.31
CA LYS A 320 -27.80 11.63 -9.96
C LYS A 320 -27.48 11.50 -8.48
N LEU A 321 -28.49 11.44 -7.62
CA LEU A 321 -28.30 11.18 -6.19
C LEU A 321 -27.67 9.79 -5.97
N GLY A 322 -28.13 8.78 -6.70
CA GLY A 322 -27.55 7.44 -6.63
C GLY A 322 -26.13 7.36 -7.16
N ASP A 323 -25.82 8.06 -8.26
CA ASP A 323 -24.44 8.17 -8.76
C ASP A 323 -23.53 8.87 -7.76
N ALA A 324 -24.01 9.93 -7.08
CA ALA A 324 -23.26 10.60 -6.02
C ALA A 324 -22.95 9.66 -4.85
N PHE A 325 -23.89 8.79 -4.45
CA PHE A 325 -23.66 7.77 -3.43
C PHE A 325 -22.58 6.76 -3.87
N ILE A 326 -22.63 6.28 -5.12
CA ILE A 326 -21.64 5.35 -5.67
C ILE A 326 -20.25 5.98 -5.70
N GLU A 327 -20.14 7.25 -6.10
CA GLU A 327 -18.85 7.95 -6.10
C GLU A 327 -18.28 8.12 -4.69
N ARG A 328 -19.12 8.51 -3.72
CA ARG A 328 -18.66 8.76 -2.35
C ARG A 328 -18.33 7.46 -1.60
N THR A 329 -19.00 6.35 -1.88
CA THR A 329 -18.68 5.03 -1.31
C THR A 329 -17.55 4.30 -2.05
N ARG A 330 -17.10 4.81 -3.21
CA ARG A 330 -16.03 4.20 -4.02
C ARG A 330 -14.75 3.89 -3.23
N PRO A 331 -14.24 4.75 -2.32
CA PRO A 331 -13.04 4.42 -1.53
C PRO A 331 -13.24 3.23 -0.58
N PHE A 332 -14.46 3.02 -0.09
CA PHE A 332 -14.81 1.85 0.71
C PHE A 332 -14.90 0.58 -0.15
N VAL A 333 -15.50 0.65 -1.34
CA VAL A 333 -15.65 -0.53 -2.22
C VAL A 333 -14.31 -0.94 -2.85
N PHE A 334 -13.55 0.03 -3.36
CA PHE A 334 -12.31 -0.20 -4.12
C PHE A 334 -11.14 0.59 -3.51
N PRO A 335 -10.69 0.24 -2.29
CA PRO A 335 -9.51 0.88 -1.71
C PRO A 335 -8.27 0.63 -2.58
N ARG A 336 -7.28 1.53 -2.49
CA ARG A 336 -6.04 1.41 -3.27
C ARG A 336 -5.20 0.19 -2.87
N TYR A 337 -5.38 -0.30 -1.65
CA TYR A 337 -4.80 -1.53 -1.11
C TYR A 337 -5.84 -2.20 -0.20
N PHE A 338 -6.01 -3.51 -0.33
CA PHE A 338 -6.73 -4.32 0.65
C PHE A 338 -5.75 -4.77 1.74
N ASP A 339 -6.21 -4.82 2.99
CA ASP A 339 -5.49 -5.52 4.04
C ASP A 339 -5.84 -7.00 4.04
N ASP A 340 -4.97 -7.81 4.63
CA ASP A 340 -5.15 -9.26 4.66
C ASP A 340 -6.35 -9.67 5.54
N GLU A 341 -6.77 -8.83 6.50
CA GLU A 341 -7.97 -9.04 7.34
C GLU A 341 -9.25 -8.97 6.49
N THR A 342 -9.41 -7.94 5.66
CA THR A 342 -10.55 -7.83 4.74
C THR A 342 -10.54 -8.96 3.71
N LEU A 343 -9.36 -9.39 3.24
CA LEU A 343 -9.26 -10.51 2.30
C LEU A 343 -9.58 -11.86 2.95
N GLU A 344 -9.18 -12.07 4.19
CA GLU A 344 -9.51 -13.28 4.93
C GLU A 344 -10.98 -13.29 5.38
N ASP A 345 -11.56 -12.13 5.72
CA ASP A 345 -13.00 -11.98 5.95
C ASP A 345 -13.80 -12.36 4.71
N ILE A 346 -13.39 -11.91 3.53
CA ILE A 346 -14.05 -12.28 2.28
C ILE A 346 -13.95 -13.80 2.04
N ARG A 347 -12.78 -14.41 2.31
CA ARG A 347 -12.58 -15.86 2.18
C ARG A 347 -13.34 -16.68 3.22
N SER A 348 -13.43 -16.21 4.46
CA SER A 348 -14.13 -16.91 5.56
C SER A 348 -15.63 -16.95 5.31
N ILE A 349 -16.21 -15.86 4.78
CA ILE A 349 -17.62 -15.81 4.37
C ILE A 349 -17.91 -16.84 3.28
N LYS A 350 -16.98 -17.01 2.33
CA LYS A 350 -17.10 -18.07 1.31
C LYS A 350 -17.12 -19.47 1.92
N GLN A 351 -16.22 -19.75 2.86
CA GLN A 351 -16.18 -21.04 3.55
C GLN A 351 -17.45 -21.31 4.37
N GLN A 352 -17.96 -20.32 5.09
CA GLN A 352 -19.20 -20.43 5.87
C GLN A 352 -20.41 -20.75 4.97
N MET A 353 -20.52 -20.07 3.83
CA MET A 353 -21.59 -20.32 2.86
C MET A 353 -21.50 -21.74 2.27
N GLU A 354 -20.30 -22.23 1.97
CA GLU A 354 -20.08 -23.59 1.49
C GLU A 354 -20.44 -24.65 2.54
N GLN A 355 -20.09 -24.42 3.81
CA GLN A 355 -20.41 -25.34 4.91
C GLN A 355 -21.93 -25.47 5.11
N GLN A 356 -22.68 -24.38 4.92
CA GLN A 356 -24.14 -24.40 4.99
C GLN A 356 -24.76 -25.27 3.88
N VAL A 357 -24.18 -25.29 2.67
CA VAL A 357 -24.66 -26.12 1.55
C VAL A 357 -24.28 -27.59 1.75
N ARG A 358 -23.04 -27.86 2.18
CA ARG A 358 -22.56 -29.23 2.47
C ARG A 358 -23.41 -29.93 3.52
N SER A 359 -23.83 -29.22 4.58
CA SER A 359 -24.69 -29.79 5.63
C SER A 359 -26.08 -30.24 5.15
N ARG A 360 -26.51 -29.82 3.95
CA ARG A 360 -27.77 -30.26 3.32
C ARG A 360 -27.61 -31.40 2.32
N GLY A 361 -26.38 -31.87 2.05
CA GLY A 361 -26.11 -33.01 1.16
C GLY A 361 -26.35 -32.75 -0.34
N GLN A 362 -26.41 -31.48 -0.77
CA GLN A 362 -26.82 -31.08 -2.13
C GLN A 362 -25.67 -30.53 -3.00
N THR A 363 -24.42 -30.83 -2.64
CA THR A 363 -23.23 -30.19 -3.24
C THR A 363 -23.14 -30.33 -4.77
N ASP A 364 -23.57 -31.47 -5.31
CA ASP A 364 -23.41 -31.83 -6.73
C ASP A 364 -24.71 -31.67 -7.54
N THR A 365 -25.80 -31.23 -6.91
CA THR A 365 -27.10 -31.04 -7.56
C THR A 365 -27.61 -29.60 -7.46
N GLU A 366 -27.03 -28.76 -6.60
CA GLU A 366 -27.37 -27.34 -6.49
C GLU A 366 -26.55 -26.48 -7.46
N VAL A 367 -27.18 -25.96 -8.52
CA VAL A 367 -26.57 -25.14 -9.57
C VAL A 367 -26.07 -23.78 -9.07
N LYS A 368 -26.72 -23.17 -8.07
CA LYS A 368 -26.39 -21.80 -7.64
C LYS A 368 -25.35 -21.77 -6.53
N LEU A 369 -25.60 -22.50 -5.45
CA LEU A 369 -24.77 -22.51 -4.24
C LEU A 369 -23.85 -23.74 -4.14
N GLY A 370 -24.02 -24.75 -5.00
CA GLY A 370 -23.17 -25.93 -5.03
C GLY A 370 -21.73 -25.63 -5.44
N ARG A 371 -20.85 -26.60 -5.23
CA ARG A 371 -19.42 -26.45 -5.49
C ARG A 371 -19.20 -26.28 -6.99
N GLY A 372 -18.53 -25.19 -7.40
CA GLY A 372 -18.35 -24.85 -8.81
C GLY A 372 -19.59 -24.23 -9.48
N GLY A 373 -20.65 -23.89 -8.72
CA GLY A 373 -21.87 -23.30 -9.25
C GLY A 373 -21.76 -21.81 -9.57
N ILE A 374 -22.90 -21.18 -9.88
CA ILE A 374 -23.01 -19.76 -10.27
C ILE A 374 -22.28 -18.84 -9.28
N ARG A 375 -22.42 -19.11 -7.97
CA ARG A 375 -21.84 -18.25 -6.93
C ARG A 375 -20.32 -18.38 -6.81
N ASP A 376 -19.72 -19.48 -7.25
CA ASP A 376 -18.27 -19.62 -7.34
C ASP A 376 -17.71 -18.70 -8.42
N VAL A 377 -18.40 -18.60 -9.58
CA VAL A 377 -18.03 -17.63 -10.62
C VAL A 377 -18.15 -16.20 -10.11
N GLU A 378 -19.32 -15.83 -9.55
CA GLU A 378 -19.57 -14.47 -9.04
C GLU A 378 -18.53 -14.07 -8.00
N PHE A 379 -18.24 -14.97 -7.06
CA PHE A 379 -17.26 -14.74 -6.01
C PHE A 379 -15.84 -14.57 -6.55
N THR A 380 -15.43 -15.42 -7.51
CA THR A 380 -14.11 -15.34 -8.17
C THR A 380 -13.94 -13.97 -8.83
N VAL A 381 -14.93 -13.56 -9.62
CA VAL A 381 -14.91 -12.28 -10.34
C VAL A 381 -14.91 -11.12 -9.35
N GLN A 382 -15.80 -11.12 -8.36
CA GLN A 382 -15.91 -10.04 -7.38
C GLN A 382 -14.65 -9.88 -6.52
N ILE A 383 -14.00 -10.96 -6.09
CA ILE A 383 -12.70 -10.86 -5.39
C ILE A 383 -11.68 -10.15 -6.27
N LEU A 384 -11.57 -10.55 -7.53
CA LEU A 384 -10.58 -9.96 -8.44
C LEU A 384 -10.91 -8.50 -8.74
N GLN A 385 -12.20 -8.14 -8.83
CA GLN A 385 -12.64 -6.75 -8.94
C GLN A 385 -12.32 -5.93 -7.70
N LEU A 386 -12.52 -6.46 -6.49
CA LEU A 386 -12.14 -5.79 -5.26
C LEU A 386 -10.64 -5.53 -5.24
N LEU A 387 -9.84 -6.58 -5.34
CA LEU A 387 -8.37 -6.53 -5.31
C LEU A 387 -7.75 -5.54 -6.30
N ASN A 388 -8.37 -5.37 -7.47
CA ASN A 388 -7.76 -4.65 -8.58
C ASN A 388 -8.53 -3.39 -9.00
N GLY A 389 -9.76 -3.20 -8.56
CA GLY A 389 -10.63 -2.08 -8.94
C GLY A 389 -10.14 -0.72 -8.44
N GLY A 390 -9.33 -0.68 -7.37
CA GLY A 390 -8.63 0.54 -6.94
C GLY A 390 -7.63 1.03 -7.99
N ARG A 391 -6.99 0.11 -8.71
CA ARG A 391 -5.96 0.36 -9.74
C ARG A 391 -6.53 0.48 -11.14
N PHE A 392 -7.52 -0.34 -11.50
CA PHE A 392 -8.10 -0.40 -12.85
C PHE A 392 -9.59 -0.05 -12.79
N PRO A 393 -9.98 1.20 -13.11
CA PRO A 393 -11.37 1.65 -13.08
C PRO A 393 -12.34 0.82 -13.95
N GLU A 394 -11.85 0.22 -15.02
CA GLU A 394 -12.61 -0.62 -15.96
C GLU A 394 -13.13 -1.90 -15.30
N LEU A 395 -12.46 -2.38 -14.23
CA LEU A 395 -12.92 -3.50 -13.43
C LEU A 395 -14.10 -3.15 -12.51
N ARG A 396 -14.45 -1.88 -12.37
CA ARG A 396 -15.57 -1.43 -11.52
C ARG A 396 -16.94 -1.59 -12.19
N THR A 397 -17.01 -2.39 -13.26
CA THR A 397 -18.25 -2.76 -13.92
C THR A 397 -19.10 -3.67 -13.02
N ARG A 398 -20.42 -3.54 -13.12
CA ARG A 398 -21.38 -4.25 -12.26
C ARG A 398 -21.75 -5.64 -12.79
N ASN A 399 -21.66 -5.79 -14.11
CA ASN A 399 -22.05 -7.00 -14.81
C ASN A 399 -20.89 -8.01 -14.83
N THR A 400 -21.15 -9.22 -14.38
CA THR A 400 -20.20 -10.32 -14.18
C THR A 400 -19.52 -10.72 -15.49
N LEU A 401 -20.28 -10.88 -16.59
CA LEU A 401 -19.71 -11.23 -17.89
C LEU A 401 -18.80 -10.12 -18.44
N THR A 402 -19.18 -8.87 -18.22
CA THR A 402 -18.35 -7.70 -18.59
C THR A 402 -17.09 -7.64 -17.74
N ALA A 403 -17.20 -7.93 -16.44
CA ALA A 403 -16.06 -7.98 -15.52
C ALA A 403 -15.06 -9.09 -15.89
N ILE A 404 -15.53 -10.29 -16.29
CA ILE A 404 -14.63 -11.37 -16.75
C ILE A 404 -13.81 -10.92 -17.96
N ARG A 405 -14.44 -10.27 -18.95
CA ARG A 405 -13.72 -9.74 -20.14
C ARG A 405 -12.71 -8.67 -19.76
N ALA A 406 -13.05 -7.79 -18.83
CA ALA A 406 -12.11 -6.77 -18.36
C ALA A 406 -10.93 -7.42 -17.61
N LEU A 407 -11.19 -8.43 -16.76
CA LEU A 407 -10.14 -9.17 -16.05
C LEU A 407 -9.17 -9.89 -17.02
N GLU A 408 -9.68 -10.45 -18.12
CA GLU A 408 -8.86 -10.99 -19.21
C GLU A 408 -8.00 -9.90 -19.87
N GLN A 409 -8.60 -8.76 -20.23
CA GLN A 409 -7.91 -7.65 -20.89
C GLN A 409 -6.73 -7.10 -20.08
N TYR A 410 -6.82 -7.09 -18.74
CA TYR A 410 -5.73 -6.69 -17.85
C TYR A 410 -4.81 -7.85 -17.41
N ALA A 411 -4.94 -9.03 -18.02
CA ALA A 411 -4.17 -10.24 -17.70
C ALA A 411 -4.27 -10.68 -16.23
N LEU A 412 -5.39 -10.39 -15.57
CA LEU A 412 -5.71 -10.84 -14.21
C LEU A 412 -6.42 -12.21 -14.21
N LEU A 413 -7.02 -12.59 -15.34
CA LEU A 413 -7.44 -13.95 -15.68
C LEU A 413 -6.72 -14.41 -16.93
N LYS A 414 -6.35 -15.70 -16.99
CA LYS A 414 -5.82 -16.28 -18.23
C LYS A 414 -6.92 -16.34 -19.28
N PRO A 415 -6.62 -16.19 -20.58
CA PRO A 415 -7.63 -16.23 -21.65
C PRO A 415 -8.50 -17.50 -21.64
N PHE A 416 -7.90 -18.66 -21.34
CA PHE A 416 -8.63 -19.92 -21.24
C PHE A 416 -9.59 -19.93 -20.04
N ASP A 417 -9.13 -19.48 -18.86
CA ASP A 417 -9.96 -19.41 -17.65
C ASP A 417 -11.12 -18.41 -17.84
N ALA A 418 -10.88 -17.27 -18.50
CA ALA A 418 -11.93 -16.29 -18.81
C ALA A 418 -13.00 -16.87 -19.75
N THR A 419 -12.57 -17.57 -20.80
CA THR A 419 -13.47 -18.25 -21.75
C THR A 419 -14.30 -19.33 -21.05
N ALA A 420 -13.67 -20.14 -20.20
CA ALA A 420 -14.34 -21.17 -19.39
C ALA A 420 -15.39 -20.54 -18.46
N LEU A 421 -15.04 -19.51 -17.68
CA LEU A 421 -15.97 -18.84 -16.77
C LEU A 421 -17.18 -18.22 -17.50
N ILE A 422 -16.97 -17.59 -18.66
CA ILE A 422 -18.07 -17.03 -19.47
C ILE A 422 -19.02 -18.13 -19.94
N SER A 423 -18.47 -19.22 -20.50
CA SER A 423 -19.23 -20.38 -20.98
C SER A 423 -20.02 -21.02 -19.83
N ASN A 424 -19.36 -21.30 -18.72
CA ASN A 424 -19.93 -22.04 -17.59
C ASN A 424 -20.98 -21.20 -16.85
N TYR A 425 -20.72 -19.91 -16.64
CA TYR A 425 -21.72 -18.99 -16.08
C TYR A 425 -22.96 -18.91 -16.96
N THR A 426 -22.79 -18.76 -18.27
CA THR A 426 -23.91 -18.67 -19.21
C THR A 426 -24.75 -19.95 -19.19
N PHE A 427 -24.09 -21.11 -19.24
CA PHE A 427 -24.74 -22.41 -19.14
C PHE A 427 -25.51 -22.59 -17.84
N MET A 428 -24.88 -22.36 -16.69
CA MET A 428 -25.53 -22.54 -15.38
C MET A 428 -26.72 -21.59 -15.19
N ARG A 429 -26.65 -20.37 -15.74
CA ARG A 429 -27.76 -19.41 -15.74
C ARG A 429 -28.92 -19.86 -16.64
N GLN A 430 -28.64 -20.50 -17.78
CA GLN A 430 -29.69 -21.12 -18.61
C GLN A 430 -30.37 -22.29 -17.89
N VAL A 431 -29.59 -23.13 -17.19
CA VAL A 431 -30.13 -24.19 -16.32
C VAL A 431 -31.02 -23.58 -15.22
N GLU A 432 -30.55 -22.54 -14.54
CA GLU A 432 -31.33 -21.83 -13.52
C GLU A 432 -32.63 -21.25 -14.11
N HIS A 433 -32.60 -20.65 -15.30
CA HIS A 433 -33.79 -20.15 -15.97
C HIS A 433 -34.82 -21.26 -16.24
N ARG A 434 -34.38 -22.43 -16.73
CA ARG A 434 -35.28 -23.56 -17.00
C ARG A 434 -35.89 -24.14 -15.74
N LEU A 435 -35.12 -24.28 -14.66
CA LEU A 435 -35.64 -24.73 -13.36
C LEU A 435 -36.72 -23.78 -12.83
N GLN A 436 -36.53 -22.47 -12.99
CA GLN A 436 -37.43 -21.47 -12.44
C GLN A 436 -38.69 -21.25 -13.29
N ILE A 437 -38.57 -21.29 -14.63
CA ILE A 437 -39.71 -21.06 -15.53
C ILE A 437 -40.78 -22.15 -15.41
N GLU A 438 -40.45 -23.40 -15.06
CA GLU A 438 -41.43 -24.48 -15.00
C GLU A 438 -42.62 -24.14 -14.09
N GLY A 439 -42.35 -23.64 -12.88
CA GLY A 439 -43.37 -23.33 -11.87
C GLY A 439 -43.34 -21.90 -11.32
N SER A 440 -42.51 -21.01 -11.87
CA SER A 440 -42.22 -19.67 -11.30
C SER A 440 -41.70 -19.72 -9.84
N GLN A 441 -40.90 -20.73 -9.51
CA GLN A 441 -40.37 -20.98 -8.16
C GLN A 441 -38.85 -20.78 -8.09
N GLN A 442 -38.32 -20.49 -6.90
CA GLN A 442 -36.87 -20.41 -6.64
C GLN A 442 -36.25 -21.81 -6.48
N VAL A 443 -36.37 -22.63 -7.53
CA VAL A 443 -35.75 -23.95 -7.58
C VAL A 443 -34.35 -23.80 -8.17
N HIS A 444 -33.37 -24.35 -7.47
CA HIS A 444 -31.97 -24.32 -7.88
C HIS A 444 -31.34 -25.73 -7.94
N ALA A 445 -31.95 -26.71 -7.27
CA ALA A 445 -31.54 -28.10 -7.32
C ALA A 445 -32.04 -28.79 -8.61
N LEU A 446 -31.17 -29.59 -9.22
CA LEU A 446 -31.53 -30.48 -10.32
C LEU A 446 -32.48 -31.60 -9.84
N PRO A 447 -33.35 -32.12 -10.72
CA PRO A 447 -34.19 -33.28 -10.40
C PRO A 447 -33.35 -34.48 -9.98
N ASN A 448 -33.81 -35.20 -8.96
CA ASN A 448 -33.17 -36.42 -8.47
C ASN A 448 -33.71 -37.68 -9.18
N ASP A 449 -34.97 -37.66 -9.62
CA ASP A 449 -35.56 -38.74 -10.39
C ASP A 449 -34.98 -38.76 -11.81
N ALA A 450 -34.65 -39.95 -12.31
CA ALA A 450 -33.99 -40.12 -13.60
C ALA A 450 -34.88 -39.69 -14.78
N ASN A 451 -36.19 -39.95 -14.71
CA ASN A 451 -37.12 -39.57 -15.77
C ASN A 451 -37.37 -38.06 -15.76
N GLU A 452 -37.49 -37.45 -14.57
CA GLU A 452 -37.59 -36.00 -14.44
C GLU A 452 -36.32 -35.29 -14.94
N LEU A 453 -35.14 -35.85 -14.67
CA LEU A 453 -33.87 -35.33 -15.16
C LEU A 453 -33.75 -35.49 -16.70
N ASP A 454 -34.19 -36.61 -17.27
CA ASP A 454 -34.25 -36.80 -18.72
C ASP A 454 -35.20 -35.82 -19.40
N ALA A 455 -36.39 -35.58 -18.82
CA ALA A 455 -37.33 -34.58 -19.30
C ALA A 455 -36.74 -33.17 -19.23
N PHE A 456 -36.09 -32.82 -18.12
CA PHE A 456 -35.42 -31.53 -17.94
C PHE A 456 -34.25 -31.34 -18.93
N ALA A 457 -33.44 -32.37 -19.13
CA ALA A 457 -32.31 -32.34 -20.05
C ALA A 457 -32.75 -32.12 -21.51
N ARG A 458 -33.85 -32.75 -21.93
CA ARG A 458 -34.45 -32.53 -23.26
C ARG A 458 -34.89 -31.08 -23.47
N LYS A 459 -35.40 -30.41 -22.43
CA LYS A 459 -35.75 -28.96 -22.50
C LYS A 459 -34.54 -28.05 -22.72
N LEU A 460 -33.35 -28.52 -22.37
CA LEU A 460 -32.07 -27.85 -22.62
C LEU A 460 -31.39 -28.31 -23.93
N GLY A 461 -32.01 -29.22 -24.68
CA GLY A 461 -31.47 -29.76 -25.94
C GLY A 461 -30.55 -30.97 -25.79
N TYR A 462 -30.48 -31.59 -24.62
CA TYR A 462 -29.69 -32.82 -24.39
C TYR A 462 -30.49 -34.07 -24.72
N ALA A 463 -29.80 -35.12 -25.16
CA ALA A 463 -30.42 -36.41 -25.49
C ALA A 463 -30.89 -37.18 -24.24
N SER A 464 -30.19 -37.02 -23.11
CA SER A 464 -30.52 -37.65 -21.84
C SER A 464 -30.00 -36.85 -20.64
N GLY A 465 -30.62 -37.05 -19.49
CA GLY A 465 -30.20 -36.56 -18.19
C GLY A 465 -28.80 -37.02 -17.79
N VAL A 466 -28.37 -38.20 -18.24
CA VAL A 466 -26.99 -38.68 -18.04
C VAL A 466 -26.00 -37.78 -18.78
N SER A 467 -26.25 -37.48 -20.07
CA SER A 467 -25.36 -36.62 -20.88
C SER A 467 -25.32 -35.19 -20.34
N PHE A 468 -26.46 -34.65 -19.93
CA PHE A 468 -26.56 -33.34 -19.30
C PHE A 468 -25.80 -33.27 -17.98
N LYS A 469 -25.99 -34.26 -17.10
CA LYS A 469 -25.36 -34.27 -15.78
C LYS A 469 -23.85 -34.40 -15.86
N ALA A 470 -23.33 -35.18 -16.80
CA ALA A 470 -21.89 -35.27 -17.04
C ALA A 470 -21.31 -33.90 -17.43
N ASP A 471 -21.92 -33.23 -18.41
CA ASP A 471 -21.49 -31.91 -18.86
C ASP A 471 -21.60 -30.84 -17.75
N TYR A 472 -22.67 -30.86 -16.97
CA TYR A 472 -22.83 -30.00 -15.80
C TYR A 472 -21.71 -30.20 -14.77
N LEU A 473 -21.36 -31.44 -14.44
CA LEU A 473 -20.32 -31.76 -13.46
C LEU A 473 -18.92 -31.38 -13.96
N ASP A 474 -18.64 -31.57 -15.25
CA ASP A 474 -17.37 -31.16 -15.85
C ASP A 474 -17.18 -29.64 -15.77
N ARG A 475 -18.21 -28.87 -16.13
CA ARG A 475 -18.21 -27.40 -16.05
C ARG A 475 -18.12 -26.88 -14.61
N ALA A 476 -18.81 -27.54 -13.67
CA ALA A 476 -18.71 -27.22 -12.25
C ALA A 476 -17.29 -27.49 -11.72
N SER A 477 -16.68 -28.62 -12.10
CA SER A 477 -15.31 -28.97 -11.74
C SER A 477 -14.29 -27.96 -12.27
N GLU A 478 -14.43 -27.55 -13.54
CA GLU A 478 -13.57 -26.54 -14.17
C GLU A 478 -13.69 -25.18 -13.47
N THR A 479 -14.92 -24.71 -13.24
CA THR A 479 -15.20 -23.47 -12.50
C THR A 479 -14.56 -23.52 -11.12
N ARG A 480 -14.68 -24.68 -10.45
CA ARG A 480 -14.13 -24.86 -9.12
C ARG A 480 -12.60 -24.87 -9.13
N ALA A 481 -11.98 -25.51 -10.11
CA ALA A 481 -10.53 -25.53 -10.25
C ALA A 481 -9.96 -24.11 -10.44
N ILE A 482 -10.66 -23.24 -11.17
CA ILE A 482 -10.28 -21.84 -11.33
C ILE A 482 -10.38 -21.10 -9.99
N LEU A 483 -11.49 -21.21 -9.27
CA LEU A 483 -11.62 -20.60 -7.94
C LEU A 483 -10.56 -21.13 -6.96
N ASP A 484 -10.34 -22.45 -6.94
CA ASP A 484 -9.36 -23.09 -6.07
C ASP A 484 -7.94 -22.60 -6.40
N GLN A 485 -7.59 -22.25 -7.64
CA GLN A 485 -6.31 -21.58 -7.94
C GLN A 485 -6.17 -20.24 -7.20
N PHE A 486 -7.23 -19.43 -7.10
CA PHE A 486 -7.19 -18.14 -6.40
C PHE A 486 -7.30 -18.26 -4.88
N LEU A 487 -7.94 -19.32 -4.39
CA LEU A 487 -7.99 -19.65 -2.96
C LEU A 487 -6.71 -20.33 -2.47
N ALA A 488 -6.08 -21.15 -3.31
CA ALA A 488 -4.85 -21.91 -3.05
C ALA A 488 -3.58 -21.19 -3.50
N THR A 489 -3.70 -20.03 -4.18
CA THR A 489 -2.63 -19.04 -4.21
C THR A 489 -2.47 -18.57 -2.77
N GLU A 490 -1.70 -19.34 -2.00
CA GLU A 490 -1.17 -18.95 -0.71
C GLU A 490 -0.63 -17.54 -0.89
N GLY A 491 -1.23 -16.57 -0.20
CA GLY A 491 -0.74 -15.21 -0.20
C GLY A 491 0.71 -15.21 0.23
N SER A 492 1.62 -15.12 -0.74
CA SER A 492 3.05 -14.86 -0.62
C SER A 492 3.66 -15.20 0.76
N GLY A 493 3.60 -16.45 1.23
CA GLY A 493 4.31 -16.91 2.44
C GLY A 493 4.13 -16.09 3.73
N ASN A 494 3.09 -15.23 3.86
CA ASN A 494 3.00 -14.23 4.93
C ASN A 494 1.88 -14.49 5.94
N ARG A 495 1.12 -15.61 5.85
CA ARG A 495 0.07 -15.94 6.84
C ARG A 495 0.58 -15.95 8.29
N TRP A 496 1.82 -16.39 8.50
CA TRP A 496 2.46 -16.34 9.82
C TRP A 496 2.77 -14.90 10.27
N VAL A 497 2.99 -13.95 9.35
CA VAL A 497 3.13 -12.52 9.65
C VAL A 497 1.78 -11.93 10.05
N THR A 498 0.68 -12.35 9.43
CA THR A 498 -0.67 -11.94 9.84
C THR A 498 -0.99 -12.44 11.26
N ASP A 499 -0.69 -13.71 11.54
CA ASP A 499 -0.81 -14.30 12.88
C ASP A 499 0.05 -13.55 13.92
N LEU A 500 1.25 -13.13 13.52
CA LEU A 500 2.17 -12.36 14.35
C LEU A 500 1.61 -10.98 14.72
N LEU A 501 1.01 -10.26 13.76
CA LEU A 501 0.53 -8.89 13.94
C LEU A 501 -0.89 -8.79 14.54
N ASN A 502 -1.64 -9.89 14.59
CA ASN A 502 -2.99 -9.92 15.14
C ASN A 502 -2.96 -9.98 16.69
N PRO A 503 -3.44 -8.95 17.42
CA PRO A 503 -3.48 -8.96 18.88
C PRO A 503 -4.44 -10.00 19.47
N HIS A 504 -5.39 -10.49 18.68
CA HIS A 504 -6.42 -11.44 19.10
C HIS A 504 -6.05 -12.90 18.80
N SER A 505 -4.96 -13.16 18.08
CA SER A 505 -4.45 -14.52 17.85
C SER A 505 -3.58 -15.01 19.01
N ASP A 506 -3.43 -16.33 19.17
CA ASP A 506 -2.40 -16.91 20.04
C ASP A 506 -0.98 -16.71 19.49
N GLY A 507 -0.84 -16.43 18.18
CA GLY A 507 0.41 -16.09 17.52
C GLY A 507 1.37 -17.27 17.35
N GLU A 508 0.90 -18.52 17.49
CA GLU A 508 1.75 -19.70 17.51
C GLU A 508 2.56 -19.86 16.20
N ALA A 509 1.90 -19.70 15.05
CA ALA A 509 2.54 -19.80 13.74
C ALA A 509 3.51 -18.63 13.49
N GLY A 510 3.13 -17.43 13.96
CA GLY A 510 3.93 -16.22 13.89
C GLY A 510 5.23 -16.34 14.67
N MET A 511 5.15 -16.79 15.92
CA MET A 511 6.31 -17.04 16.78
C MET A 511 7.22 -18.13 16.20
N ALA A 512 6.66 -19.21 15.65
CA ALA A 512 7.43 -20.25 14.97
C ALA A 512 8.15 -19.74 13.70
N GLY A 513 7.58 -18.73 13.03
CA GLY A 513 8.24 -18.04 11.91
C GLY A 513 9.38 -17.14 12.37
N LEU A 514 9.20 -16.39 13.46
CA LEU A 514 10.28 -15.59 14.08
C LEU A 514 11.47 -16.46 14.51
N ALA A 515 11.22 -17.60 15.13
CA ALA A 515 12.28 -18.54 15.52
C ALA A 515 13.11 -19.01 14.30
N ARG A 516 12.46 -19.25 13.16
CA ARG A 516 13.13 -19.62 11.89
C ARG A 516 13.97 -18.48 11.31
N LEU A 517 13.65 -17.22 11.63
CA LEU A 517 14.43 -16.05 11.25
C LEU A 517 15.56 -15.71 12.24
N GLY A 518 15.77 -16.53 13.28
CA GLY A 518 16.88 -16.36 14.22
C GLY A 518 16.55 -15.56 15.49
N PHE A 519 15.29 -15.18 15.72
CA PHE A 519 14.87 -14.54 16.96
C PHE A 519 14.93 -15.53 18.13
N LYS A 520 15.53 -15.10 19.24
CA LYS A 520 15.64 -15.90 20.48
C LYS A 520 14.43 -15.70 21.40
N ASP A 521 13.90 -14.48 21.47
CA ASP A 521 12.74 -14.13 22.29
C ASP A 521 11.54 -13.76 21.39
N THR A 522 10.93 -14.79 20.79
CA THR A 522 9.85 -14.63 19.82
C THR A 522 8.61 -13.96 20.39
N SER A 523 8.35 -14.15 21.69
CA SER A 523 7.22 -13.53 22.39
C SER A 523 7.40 -12.02 22.49
N ARG A 524 8.56 -11.56 22.96
CA ARG A 524 8.86 -10.13 23.04
C ARG A 524 8.95 -9.48 21.67
N ALA A 525 9.51 -10.17 20.68
CA ALA A 525 9.54 -9.69 19.30
C ALA A 525 8.12 -9.50 18.72
N ARG A 526 7.19 -10.43 19.02
CA ARG A 526 5.79 -10.28 18.65
C ARG A 526 5.14 -9.07 19.31
N GLU A 527 5.35 -8.88 20.62
CA GLU A 527 4.81 -7.73 21.35
C GLU A 527 5.22 -6.40 20.72
N GLU A 528 6.50 -6.27 20.34
CA GLU A 528 7.01 -5.05 19.71
C GLU A 528 6.41 -4.84 18.31
N LEU A 529 6.28 -5.89 17.49
CA LEU A 529 5.67 -5.79 16.16
C LEU A 529 4.18 -5.42 16.24
N ILE A 530 3.46 -5.93 17.25
CA ILE A 530 2.08 -5.52 17.54
C ILE A 530 2.04 -4.06 17.97
N ALA A 531 2.96 -3.61 18.83
CA ALA A 531 3.02 -2.22 19.27
C ALA A 531 3.29 -1.24 18.11
N LEU A 532 4.19 -1.61 17.19
CA LEU A 532 4.46 -0.85 15.97
C LEU A 532 3.26 -0.80 15.02
N SER A 533 2.56 -1.93 14.86
CA SER A 533 1.34 -1.99 14.05
C SER A 533 0.20 -1.16 14.67
N SER A 534 -0.18 -1.49 15.91
CA SER A 534 -1.41 -1.04 16.56
C SER A 534 -1.28 0.32 17.27
N GLY A 535 -0.06 0.78 17.52
CA GLY A 535 0.22 1.96 18.33
C GLY A 535 0.09 1.69 19.83
N SER A 536 0.46 2.69 20.64
CA SER A 536 0.36 2.59 22.11
C SER A 536 -1.11 2.66 22.57
N LYS A 537 -1.41 2.16 23.78
CA LYS A 537 -2.76 2.26 24.37
C LYS A 537 -3.29 3.70 24.47
N GLN A 538 -2.40 4.68 24.60
CA GLN A 538 -2.76 6.11 24.71
C GLN A 538 -2.93 6.79 23.35
N ARG A 539 -2.30 6.24 22.30
CA ARG A 539 -2.34 6.74 20.91
C ARG A 539 -2.41 5.54 19.95
N PRO A 540 -3.59 4.93 19.79
CA PRO A 540 -3.75 3.81 18.87
C PRO A 540 -3.62 4.31 17.43
N ASN A 541 -2.95 3.52 16.59
CA ASN A 541 -2.84 3.76 15.16
C ASN A 541 -4.20 3.54 14.50
N SER A 542 -4.55 4.40 13.53
CA SER A 542 -5.71 4.21 12.67
C SER A 542 -5.59 2.93 11.85
N LEU A 543 -6.72 2.43 11.33
CA LEU A 543 -6.73 1.27 10.46
C LEU A 543 -5.73 1.44 9.30
N HIS A 544 -5.75 2.60 8.64
CA HIS A 544 -4.82 2.91 7.54
C HIS A 544 -3.34 2.74 7.91
N VAL A 545 -2.92 3.20 9.09
CA VAL A 545 -1.52 3.10 9.55
C VAL A 545 -1.14 1.65 9.87
N ARG A 546 -2.06 0.87 10.46
CA ARG A 546 -1.87 -0.57 10.70
C ARG A 546 -1.65 -1.32 9.37
N GLN A 547 -2.45 -0.99 8.35
CA GLN A 547 -2.31 -1.56 7.01
C GLN A 547 -0.96 -1.21 6.37
N GLN A 548 -0.50 0.04 6.53
CA GLN A 548 0.82 0.46 6.05
C GLN A 548 1.94 -0.34 6.72
N PHE A 549 1.88 -0.57 8.04
CA PHE A 549 2.86 -1.39 8.74
C PHE A 549 2.83 -2.86 8.29
N ALA A 550 1.64 -3.46 8.18
CA ALA A 550 1.47 -4.83 7.72
C ALA A 550 2.08 -5.06 6.33
N ALA A 551 1.97 -4.08 5.43
CA ALA A 551 2.59 -4.14 4.10
C ALA A 551 4.14 -4.10 4.13
N VAL A 552 4.74 -3.49 5.16
CA VAL A 552 6.21 -3.39 5.32
C VAL A 552 6.77 -4.58 6.10
N ALA A 553 5.99 -5.16 7.01
CA ALA A 553 6.43 -6.20 7.94
C ALA A 553 7.20 -7.37 7.28
N PRO A 554 6.79 -7.93 6.13
CA PRO A 554 7.55 -8.99 5.46
C PRO A 554 8.96 -8.55 5.04
N GLY A 555 9.08 -7.35 4.45
CA GLY A 555 10.36 -6.79 4.04
C GLY A 555 11.25 -6.47 5.24
N LEU A 556 10.65 -5.94 6.31
CA LEU A 556 11.34 -5.67 7.57
C LEU A 556 11.85 -6.95 8.24
N LEU A 557 11.01 -7.99 8.34
CA LEU A 557 11.38 -9.28 8.92
C LEU A 557 12.49 -9.96 8.10
N LYS A 558 12.43 -9.88 6.76
CA LYS A 558 13.50 -10.35 5.89
C LYS A 558 14.82 -9.62 6.18
N ALA A 559 14.79 -8.29 6.32
CA ALA A 559 15.99 -7.52 6.65
C ALA A 559 16.53 -7.88 8.05
N LEU A 560 15.66 -7.99 9.05
CA LEU A 560 16.02 -8.39 10.42
C LEU A 560 16.64 -9.80 10.48
N SER A 561 16.21 -10.73 9.62
CA SER A 561 16.80 -12.08 9.55
C SER A 561 18.28 -12.11 9.15
N GLN A 562 18.79 -11.02 8.59
CA GLN A 562 20.20 -10.88 8.21
C GLN A 562 21.04 -10.20 9.30
N ALA A 563 20.42 -9.73 10.39
CA ALA A 563 21.11 -9.10 11.50
C ALA A 563 21.81 -10.15 12.37
N ILE A 564 22.97 -9.79 12.93
CA ILE A 564 23.73 -10.55 13.93
C ILE A 564 22.88 -10.79 15.19
N ASP A 565 22.09 -9.80 15.59
CA ASP A 565 21.15 -9.86 16.73
C ASP A 565 19.78 -9.27 16.33
N PRO A 566 18.86 -10.09 15.77
CA PRO A 566 17.55 -9.62 15.31
C PRO A 566 16.68 -9.09 16.45
N ASP A 567 16.75 -9.68 17.64
CA ASP A 567 15.98 -9.26 18.82
C ASP A 567 16.38 -7.84 19.25
N ALA A 568 17.68 -7.60 19.49
CA ALA A 568 18.15 -6.28 19.92
C ALA A 568 17.97 -5.20 18.83
N THR A 569 18.05 -5.59 17.56
CA THR A 569 17.85 -4.69 16.43
C THR A 569 16.38 -4.27 16.30
N LEU A 570 15.45 -5.22 16.45
CA LEU A 570 14.02 -4.92 16.46
C LEU A 570 13.64 -3.98 17.61
N MET A 571 14.14 -4.20 18.82
CA MET A 571 13.83 -3.31 19.96
C MET A 571 14.28 -1.86 19.72
N ARG A 572 15.47 -1.66 19.16
CA ARG A 572 15.97 -0.31 18.84
C ARG A 572 15.19 0.34 17.70
N LEU A 573 14.84 -0.43 16.67
CA LEU A 573 13.97 0.02 15.60
C LEU A 573 12.60 0.43 16.15
N GLY A 574 12.08 -0.36 17.09
CA GLY A 574 10.88 -0.09 17.88
C GLY A 574 10.89 1.28 18.51
N GLN A 575 11.94 1.59 19.26
CA GLN A 575 12.14 2.89 19.92
C GLN A 575 12.16 4.08 18.94
N ILE A 576 12.82 3.91 17.78
CA ILE A 576 12.87 4.94 16.74
C ILE A 576 11.47 5.19 16.18
N LEU A 577 10.78 4.13 15.77
CA LEU A 577 9.49 4.22 15.08
C LEU A 577 8.35 4.62 16.02
N ALA A 578 8.42 4.25 17.30
CA ALA A 578 7.44 4.63 18.31
C ALA A 578 7.46 6.14 18.65
N ASN A 579 8.59 6.81 18.43
CA ASN A 579 8.73 8.27 18.64
C ASN A 579 8.23 9.11 17.46
N LEU A 580 7.75 8.48 16.38
CA LEU A 580 7.21 9.18 15.21
C LEU A 580 5.82 9.74 15.52
N GLY A 581 5.61 11.03 15.25
CA GLY A 581 4.28 11.64 15.34
C GLY A 581 3.29 11.14 14.29
N ALA A 582 3.79 10.66 13.14
CA ALA A 582 2.98 10.15 12.02
C ALA A 582 3.68 8.94 11.36
N PRO A 583 3.68 7.76 12.01
CA PRO A 583 4.44 6.58 11.55
C PRO A 583 4.04 6.09 10.16
N GLY A 584 2.79 6.31 9.74
CA GLY A 584 2.29 5.92 8.41
C GLY A 584 3.10 6.47 7.23
N SER A 585 3.58 7.72 7.33
CA SER A 585 4.40 8.32 6.25
C SER A 585 5.75 7.62 6.10
N ILE A 586 6.33 7.16 7.22
CA ILE A 586 7.59 6.40 7.20
C ILE A 586 7.34 4.98 6.71
N TYR A 587 6.25 4.33 7.12
CA TYR A 587 5.88 3.01 6.60
C TYR A 587 5.69 3.02 5.08
N ASP A 588 5.08 4.07 4.51
CA ASP A 588 5.02 4.21 3.05
C ASP A 588 6.41 4.31 2.42
N ILE A 589 7.33 5.12 2.97
CA ILE A 589 8.71 5.21 2.46
C ILE A 589 9.38 3.83 2.47
N LEU A 590 9.25 3.08 3.57
CA LEU A 590 9.81 1.74 3.71
C LEU A 590 9.19 0.73 2.73
N LYS A 591 7.88 0.85 2.46
CA LYS A 591 7.14 0.03 1.50
C LYS A 591 7.60 0.27 0.07
N TYR A 592 7.69 1.53 -0.34
CA TYR A 592 8.05 1.89 -1.72
C TYR A 592 9.56 1.86 -1.97
N SER A 593 10.38 1.86 -0.93
CA SER A 593 11.85 1.81 -1.02
C SER A 593 12.43 0.69 -0.14
N PRO A 594 12.38 -0.59 -0.59
CA PRO A 594 12.87 -1.73 0.20
C PRO A 594 14.34 -1.60 0.64
N GLU A 595 15.17 -0.94 -0.18
CA GLU A 595 16.58 -0.63 0.13
C GLU A 595 16.71 0.19 1.43
N VAL A 596 15.79 1.14 1.67
CA VAL A 596 15.78 1.96 2.89
C VAL A 596 15.47 1.11 4.12
N THR A 597 14.64 0.07 3.99
CA THR A 597 14.38 -0.89 5.08
C THR A 597 15.66 -1.63 5.45
N THR A 598 16.41 -2.11 4.46
CA THR A 598 17.71 -2.74 4.70
C THR A 598 18.70 -1.75 5.32
N TYR A 599 18.79 -0.52 4.81
CA TYR A 599 19.69 0.50 5.33
C TYR A 599 19.40 0.81 6.79
N LEU A 600 18.13 0.98 7.15
CA LEU A 600 17.73 1.28 8.51
C LEU A 600 18.07 0.14 9.47
N VAL A 601 17.77 -1.12 9.10
CA VAL A 601 18.11 -2.29 9.92
C VAL A 601 19.62 -2.41 10.10
N THR A 602 20.40 -2.35 9.02
CA THR A 602 21.86 -2.45 9.08
C THR A 602 22.47 -1.31 9.90
N LEU A 603 21.96 -0.08 9.76
CA LEU A 603 22.44 1.08 10.52
C LEU A 603 22.17 0.93 12.02
N VAL A 604 20.95 0.54 12.39
CA VAL A 604 20.53 0.37 13.80
C VAL A 604 21.31 -0.76 14.48
N GLU A 605 21.60 -1.83 13.74
CA GLU A 605 22.41 -2.93 14.22
C GLU A 605 23.87 -2.53 14.47
N ASN A 606 24.44 -1.72 13.57
CA ASN A 606 25.87 -1.40 13.54
C ASN A 606 26.25 -0.14 14.33
N SER A 607 25.31 0.75 14.62
CA SER A 607 25.57 1.99 15.34
C SER A 607 24.46 2.40 16.28
N GLN A 608 24.74 2.30 17.58
CA GLN A 608 23.87 2.87 18.61
C GLN A 608 23.79 4.40 18.50
N PHE A 609 24.92 5.06 18.23
CA PHE A 609 24.97 6.52 18.09
C PHE A 609 24.09 7.07 16.95
N LEU A 610 24.14 6.47 15.75
CA LEU A 610 23.30 6.91 14.64
C LEU A 610 21.82 6.62 14.92
N ALA A 611 21.50 5.49 15.55
CA ALA A 611 20.13 5.16 15.97
C ALA A 611 19.58 6.16 17.00
N GLU A 612 20.39 6.59 17.97
CA GLU A 612 20.02 7.61 18.96
C GLU A 612 19.79 8.98 18.32
N MET A 613 20.57 9.36 17.29
CA MET A 613 20.33 10.60 16.55
C MET A 613 18.96 10.60 15.87
N ILE A 614 18.59 9.51 15.16
CA ILE A 614 17.27 9.40 14.52
C ILE A 614 16.15 9.38 15.56
N THR A 615 16.36 8.68 16.68
CA THR A 615 15.40 8.64 17.80
C THR A 615 15.13 10.04 18.35
N ARG A 616 16.16 10.89 18.46
CA ARG A 616 16.07 12.25 18.99
C ARG A 616 15.47 13.24 17.99
N ASP A 617 15.83 13.10 16.71
CA ASP A 617 15.30 13.93 15.63
C ASP A 617 14.75 13.05 14.49
N PRO A 618 13.47 12.67 14.55
CA PRO A 618 12.79 11.97 13.46
C PRO A 618 12.85 12.67 12.11
N GLY A 619 13.07 13.99 12.08
CA GLY A 619 13.22 14.74 10.83
C GLY A 619 14.43 14.28 10.00
N LEU A 620 15.39 13.55 10.60
CA LEU A 620 16.55 12.99 9.92
C LEU A 620 16.22 11.83 8.97
N PHE A 621 15.00 11.28 9.01
CA PHE A 621 14.56 10.28 8.03
C PHE A 621 14.59 10.78 6.59
N ASP A 622 14.56 12.10 6.38
CA ASP A 622 14.66 12.73 5.06
C ASP A 622 15.98 12.42 4.33
N VAL A 623 17.04 12.07 5.07
CA VAL A 623 18.34 11.66 4.52
C VAL A 623 18.21 10.40 3.66
N PHE A 624 17.29 9.49 4.02
CA PHE A 624 17.06 8.24 3.28
C PHE A 624 16.06 8.39 2.12
N GLY A 625 15.21 9.41 2.16
CA GLY A 625 14.11 9.60 1.20
C GLY A 625 14.52 10.20 -0.15
N ARG A 626 15.77 10.65 -0.32
CA ARG A 626 16.25 11.30 -1.55
C ARG A 626 17.01 10.32 -2.44
N PRO A 627 16.57 10.07 -3.69
CA PRO A 627 17.27 9.18 -4.62
C PRO A 627 18.73 9.59 -4.80
N GLY A 628 19.66 8.65 -4.57
CA GLY A 628 21.09 8.87 -4.74
C GLY A 628 21.76 9.77 -3.69
N ALA A 629 21.08 10.16 -2.60
CA ALA A 629 21.66 11.01 -1.56
C ALA A 629 22.87 10.39 -0.85
N LEU A 630 22.92 9.06 -0.77
CA LEU A 630 24.07 8.33 -0.22
C LEU A 630 25.22 8.15 -1.23
N ASN A 631 25.01 8.46 -2.52
CA ASN A 631 25.98 8.09 -3.57
C ASN A 631 27.00 9.18 -3.87
N ARG A 632 26.91 10.35 -3.25
CA ARG A 632 27.80 11.50 -3.55
C ARG A 632 28.49 12.02 -2.29
N PRO A 633 29.82 12.25 -2.33
CA PRO A 633 30.52 12.97 -1.26
C PRO A 633 30.00 14.39 -1.06
N SER A 634 30.13 14.92 0.16
CA SER A 634 29.85 16.33 0.45
C SER A 634 30.84 17.26 -0.24
N THR A 635 30.35 18.40 -0.70
CA THR A 635 31.14 19.52 -1.22
C THR A 635 30.97 20.73 -0.32
N ARG A 636 31.94 21.65 -0.32
CA ARG A 636 31.90 22.85 0.52
C ARG A 636 30.67 23.69 0.19
N GLU A 637 30.49 23.94 -1.10
CA GLU A 637 29.39 24.71 -1.65
C GLU A 637 28.04 24.05 -1.31
N GLY A 638 27.98 22.72 -1.37
CA GLY A 638 26.80 21.95 -0.99
C GLY A 638 26.43 22.10 0.49
N LEU A 639 27.41 21.99 1.38
CA LEU A 639 27.21 22.13 2.83
C LEU A 639 26.83 23.57 3.22
N GLU A 640 27.48 24.57 2.63
CA GLU A 640 27.16 25.98 2.85
C GLU A 640 25.75 26.33 2.34
N ALA A 641 25.37 25.80 1.17
CA ALA A 641 24.00 25.96 0.64
C ALA A 641 22.96 25.29 1.54
N GLN A 642 23.24 24.08 2.05
CA GLN A 642 22.36 23.42 3.02
C GLN A 642 22.24 24.20 4.32
N LEU A 643 23.35 24.70 4.88
CA LEU A 643 23.34 25.54 6.07
C LEU A 643 22.46 26.76 5.87
N ALA A 644 22.66 27.49 4.77
CA ALA A 644 21.88 28.67 4.43
C ALA A 644 20.38 28.35 4.23
N ALA A 645 20.06 27.19 3.66
CA ALA A 645 18.69 26.72 3.53
C ALA A 645 18.06 26.45 4.90
N PHE A 646 18.76 25.76 5.81
CA PHE A 646 18.27 25.54 7.17
C PHE A 646 18.09 26.86 7.94
N GLN A 647 19.02 27.80 7.82
CA GLN A 647 18.86 29.12 8.47
C GLN A 647 17.61 29.89 8.01
N LYS A 648 17.09 29.61 6.81
CA LYS A 648 15.84 30.20 6.29
C LYS A 648 14.60 29.40 6.68
N ALA A 649 14.71 28.07 6.73
CA ALA A 649 13.59 27.16 6.93
C ALA A 649 13.26 26.89 8.39
N ILE A 650 14.25 26.97 9.28
CA ILE A 650 14.13 26.73 10.72
C ILE A 650 14.77 27.88 11.51
N ASP A 651 14.77 27.77 12.85
CA ASP A 651 15.51 28.69 13.72
C ASP A 651 16.99 28.76 13.27
N ALA A 652 17.51 29.97 13.04
CA ALA A 652 18.87 30.19 12.57
C ALA A 652 19.91 29.60 13.54
N ASP A 653 19.62 29.59 14.85
CA ASP A 653 20.49 29.00 15.86
C ASP A 653 20.46 27.45 15.83
N ALA A 654 19.40 26.84 15.30
CA ALA A 654 19.27 25.38 15.16
C ALA A 654 19.94 24.83 13.89
N ALA A 655 20.12 25.66 12.87
CA ALA A 655 20.65 25.29 11.56
C ALA A 655 21.99 24.52 11.59
N PRO A 656 23.04 24.94 12.31
CA PRO A 656 24.31 24.21 12.33
C PRO A 656 24.18 22.82 12.97
N TYR A 657 23.29 22.66 13.97
CA TYR A 657 23.05 21.36 14.62
C TYR A 657 22.33 20.40 13.66
N ARG A 658 21.34 20.90 12.91
CA ARG A 658 20.62 20.07 11.92
C ARG A 658 21.51 19.65 10.75
N LEU A 659 22.41 20.54 10.31
CA LEU A 659 23.43 20.21 9.32
C LEU A 659 24.38 19.13 9.85
N LEU A 660 24.94 19.34 11.05
CA LEU A 660 25.86 18.39 11.67
C LEU A 660 25.23 17.00 11.80
N ALA A 661 24.02 16.91 12.36
CA ALA A 661 23.33 15.65 12.56
C ALA A 661 22.98 14.94 11.24
N GLY A 662 22.43 15.69 10.27
CA GLY A 662 22.05 15.15 8.96
C GLY A 662 23.25 14.62 8.15
N GLU A 663 24.32 15.40 8.07
CA GLU A 663 25.51 15.00 7.32
C GLU A 663 26.31 13.92 8.03
N THR A 664 26.39 13.95 9.37
CA THR A 664 26.99 12.84 10.14
C THR A 664 26.22 11.53 9.91
N LEU A 665 24.89 11.59 9.91
CA LEU A 665 24.05 10.42 9.61
C LEU A 665 24.29 9.92 8.18
N ARG A 666 24.33 10.82 7.20
CA ARG A 666 24.57 10.47 5.78
C ARG A 666 25.94 9.82 5.57
N ILE A 667 27.00 10.44 6.10
CA ILE A 667 28.37 9.94 6.03
C ILE A 667 28.47 8.58 6.75
N GLY A 668 27.88 8.47 7.94
CA GLY A 668 27.84 7.24 8.72
C GLY A 668 27.09 6.08 8.04
N THR A 669 25.99 6.39 7.39
CA THR A 669 25.22 5.43 6.59
C THR A 669 26.08 4.88 5.44
N ARG A 670 26.85 5.74 4.76
CA ARG A 670 27.76 5.33 3.67
C ARG A 670 28.95 4.49 4.18
N ASP A 671 29.49 4.82 5.34
CA ASP A 671 30.53 4.01 6.00
C ASP A 671 30.02 2.59 6.30
N ILE A 672 28.85 2.49 6.93
CA ILE A 672 28.29 1.21 7.37
C ILE A 672 27.85 0.35 6.18
N ILE A 673 27.08 0.90 5.25
CA ILE A 673 26.36 0.14 4.24
C ILE A 673 27.13 0.05 2.92
N LEU A 674 27.74 1.16 2.48
CA LEU A 674 28.45 1.22 1.19
C LEU A 674 29.94 0.92 1.33
N HIS A 675 30.43 0.70 2.56
CA HIS A 675 31.84 0.51 2.86
C HIS A 675 32.74 1.58 2.22
N ALA A 676 32.29 2.84 2.30
CA ALA A 676 32.98 3.96 1.70
C ALA A 676 34.42 4.09 2.21
N ASP A 677 35.29 4.61 1.34
CA ASP A 677 36.71 4.77 1.64
C ASP A 677 36.94 5.65 2.89
N VAL A 678 37.77 5.16 3.81
CA VAL A 678 37.99 5.79 5.12
C VAL A 678 38.63 7.18 5.01
N VAL A 679 39.41 7.42 3.95
CA VAL A 679 40.06 8.72 3.70
C VAL A 679 39.01 9.71 3.23
N ALA A 680 38.20 9.33 2.24
CA ALA A 680 37.10 10.16 1.76
C ALA A 680 36.13 10.53 2.89
N LEU A 681 35.76 9.57 3.75
CA LEU A 681 34.91 9.83 4.92
C LEU A 681 35.55 10.85 5.88
N GLY A 682 36.86 10.73 6.14
CA GLY A 682 37.59 11.67 6.98
C GLY A 682 37.60 13.08 6.41
N GLN A 683 37.79 13.21 5.09
CA GLN A 683 37.73 14.49 4.38
C GLN A 683 36.34 15.12 4.46
N GLU A 684 35.27 14.34 4.29
CA GLU A 684 33.89 14.83 4.40
C GLU A 684 33.56 15.31 5.81
N LEU A 685 33.97 14.58 6.85
CA LEU A 685 33.79 14.99 8.24
C LEU A 685 34.61 16.24 8.58
N THR A 686 35.83 16.36 8.05
CA THR A 686 36.64 17.57 8.20
C THR A 686 35.99 18.75 7.50
N LEU A 687 35.47 18.56 6.30
CA LEU A 687 34.81 19.62 5.56
C LEU A 687 33.54 20.12 6.26
N LEU A 688 32.77 19.21 6.86
CA LEU A 688 31.63 19.56 7.72
C LEU A 688 32.06 20.40 8.92
N ALA A 689 33.15 20.02 9.59
CA ALA A 689 33.70 20.79 10.70
C ALA A 689 34.19 22.19 10.25
N ASP A 690 34.86 22.29 9.10
CA ASP A 690 35.30 23.58 8.54
C ASP A 690 34.11 24.52 8.29
N VAL A 691 33.02 24.04 7.68
CA VAL A 691 31.82 24.85 7.39
C VAL A 691 31.12 25.32 8.67
N ILE A 692 31.01 24.44 9.67
CA ILE A 692 30.42 24.79 10.97
C ILE A 692 31.31 25.79 11.73
N LEU A 693 32.62 25.63 11.64
CA LEU A 693 33.57 26.55 12.27
C LEU A 693 33.55 27.93 11.61
N GLU A 694 33.49 27.99 10.28
CA GLU A 694 33.34 29.24 9.52
C GLU A 694 32.06 29.99 9.91
N TYR A 695 30.95 29.25 10.07
CA TYR A 695 29.72 29.79 10.63
C TYR A 695 29.93 30.40 12.02
N ALA A 696 30.58 29.66 12.93
CA ALA A 696 30.84 30.12 14.29
C ALA A 696 31.75 31.36 14.31
N VAL A 697 32.77 31.42 13.46
CA VAL A 697 33.65 32.60 13.30
C VAL A 697 32.86 33.81 12.84
N ARG A 698 32.05 33.68 11.80
CA ARG A 698 31.21 34.77 11.28
C ARG A 698 30.28 35.32 12.36
N VAL A 699 29.56 34.44 13.06
CA VAL A 699 28.63 34.84 14.15
C VAL A 699 29.38 35.50 15.30
N ALA A 700 30.53 34.97 15.69
CA ALA A 700 31.35 35.53 16.76
C ALA A 700 31.91 36.91 16.40
N ARG A 701 32.39 37.10 15.16
CA ARG A 701 32.86 38.41 14.68
C ARG A 701 31.74 39.44 14.69
N THR A 702 30.58 39.12 14.12
CA THR A 702 29.42 40.04 14.10
C THR A 702 29.01 40.44 15.53
N LYS A 703 28.88 39.49 16.45
CA LYS A 703 28.51 39.79 17.85
C LYS A 703 29.55 40.63 18.58
N THR A 704 30.83 40.41 18.33
CA THR A 704 31.91 41.21 18.91
C THR A 704 31.93 42.61 18.31
N GLU A 705 31.75 42.74 17.00
CA GLU A 705 31.71 44.02 16.30
C GLU A 705 30.51 44.89 16.73
N GLU A 706 29.33 44.30 16.86
CA GLU A 706 28.14 44.98 17.40
C GLU A 706 28.35 45.53 18.82
N ARG A 707 29.18 44.86 19.62
CA ARG A 707 29.42 45.21 21.02
C ARG A 707 30.60 46.17 21.22
N TYR A 708 31.65 46.02 20.43
CA TYR A 708 32.95 46.67 20.65
C TYR A 708 33.47 47.43 19.42
N GLY A 709 32.69 47.58 18.35
CA GLY A 709 33.10 48.26 17.11
C GLY A 709 33.97 47.40 16.19
N GLY A 710 34.32 47.96 15.03
CA GLY A 710 35.10 47.28 14.00
C GLY A 710 36.57 47.07 14.40
N VAL A 711 37.23 46.18 13.65
CA VAL A 711 38.67 45.94 13.72
C VAL A 711 39.25 45.82 12.31
N THR A 712 40.40 46.45 12.06
CA THR A 712 41.17 46.26 10.82
C THR A 712 42.10 45.06 10.96
N GLY A 713 42.43 44.37 9.86
CA GLY A 713 43.38 43.26 9.86
C GLY A 713 42.73 41.88 9.92
N GLY A 714 43.55 40.84 9.76
CA GLY A 714 43.08 39.46 9.62
C GLY A 714 42.91 38.72 10.94
N PHE A 715 41.98 37.77 10.95
CA PHE A 715 41.80 36.76 11.99
C PHE A 715 41.62 35.39 11.36
N ALA A 716 42.35 34.39 11.85
CA ALA A 716 42.27 33.03 11.36
C ALA A 716 42.21 32.02 12.52
N VAL A 717 41.49 30.92 12.28
CA VAL A 717 41.51 29.75 13.14
C VAL A 717 42.32 28.67 12.44
N PHE A 718 43.29 28.10 13.17
CA PHE A 718 44.12 27.00 12.69
C PHE A 718 43.66 25.69 13.29
N GLY A 719 43.52 24.69 12.42
CA GLY A 719 43.28 23.31 12.79
C GLY A 719 44.60 22.56 12.89
N LEU A 720 44.78 21.83 13.99
CA LEU A 720 45.89 20.92 14.24
C LEU A 720 45.37 19.47 14.33
N GLY A 721 46.26 18.54 14.65
CA GLY A 721 45.89 17.15 14.93
C GLY A 721 45.11 16.50 13.78
N LYS A 722 43.97 15.90 14.08
CA LYS A 722 43.11 15.23 13.08
C LYS A 722 42.48 16.22 12.11
N MET A 723 42.13 17.41 12.56
CA MET A 723 41.51 18.43 11.72
C MET A 723 42.50 18.98 10.68
N GLY A 724 43.73 19.26 11.13
CA GLY A 724 44.81 19.73 10.27
C GLY A 724 45.22 18.71 9.20
N GLY A 725 45.20 17.41 9.53
CA GLY A 725 45.48 16.33 8.60
C GLY A 725 44.33 15.94 7.65
N CYS A 726 43.14 16.55 7.76
CA CYS A 726 41.92 16.10 7.07
C CYS A 726 41.51 14.66 7.41
N GLU A 727 41.68 14.30 8.68
CA GLU A 727 41.54 12.95 9.24
C GLU A 727 40.54 12.96 10.42
N ILE A 728 39.51 13.81 10.39
CA ILE A 728 38.48 13.79 11.43
C ILE A 728 37.73 12.45 11.38
N GLY A 729 37.47 11.87 12.54
CA GLY A 729 36.56 10.73 12.70
C GLY A 729 35.36 11.11 13.58
N TYR A 730 34.39 10.20 13.73
CA TYR A 730 33.23 10.44 14.59
C TYR A 730 33.63 10.76 16.04
N GLY A 731 32.95 11.73 16.64
CA GLY A 731 33.21 12.17 18.02
C GLY A 731 34.65 12.67 18.24
N SER A 732 35.30 13.23 17.23
CA SER A 732 36.61 13.88 17.40
C SER A 732 36.45 15.31 17.93
N ASP A 733 37.36 15.71 18.80
CA ASP A 733 37.50 17.08 19.25
C ASP A 733 38.17 17.92 18.15
N LEU A 734 37.95 19.24 18.18
CA LEU A 734 38.63 20.17 17.29
C LEU A 734 39.85 20.78 17.99
N ASP A 735 41.03 20.43 17.50
CA ASP A 735 42.31 20.99 17.96
C ASP A 735 42.54 22.37 17.32
N LEU A 736 42.23 23.45 18.03
CA LEU A 736 42.16 24.82 17.47
C LEU A 736 43.21 25.77 18.07
N VAL A 737 43.81 26.60 17.22
CA VAL A 737 44.63 27.76 17.62
C VAL A 737 44.07 29.02 16.95
N PHE A 738 43.95 30.11 17.70
CA PHE A 738 43.35 31.35 17.22
C PHE A 738 44.44 32.40 17.00
N VAL A 739 44.48 32.97 15.80
CA VAL A 739 45.56 33.84 15.35
C VAL A 739 45.00 35.13 14.78
N TYR A 740 45.61 36.26 15.13
CA TYR A 740 45.21 37.57 14.62
C TYR A 740 46.41 38.36 14.08
N ASP A 741 46.14 39.32 13.21
CA ASP A 741 47.15 40.23 12.67
C ASP A 741 47.66 41.18 13.76
N GLY A 742 48.94 41.08 14.11
CA GLY A 742 49.56 41.95 15.12
C GLY A 742 49.51 43.44 14.80
N ASN A 743 49.26 43.84 13.55
CA ASN A 743 49.16 45.23 13.10
C ASN A 743 47.72 45.76 13.02
N ALA A 744 46.75 44.95 13.45
CA ALA A 744 45.35 45.32 13.51
C ALA A 744 45.08 46.56 14.39
N LYS A 745 43.93 47.22 14.18
CA LYS A 745 43.48 48.38 14.98
C LYS A 745 41.99 48.26 15.27
N THR A 746 41.59 48.53 16.50
CA THR A 746 40.20 48.54 16.95
C THR A 746 39.63 49.96 16.93
N ASP A 747 38.35 50.09 16.60
CA ASP A 747 37.66 51.39 16.62
C ASP A 747 37.36 51.88 18.06
N SER A 748 37.21 50.96 19.01
CA SER A 748 36.82 51.24 20.41
C SER A 748 37.97 51.54 21.36
N GLY A 749 39.23 51.43 20.92
CA GLY A 749 40.41 51.54 21.79
C GLY A 749 40.66 50.31 22.68
N MET A 750 39.87 49.23 22.54
CA MET A 750 40.11 47.94 23.19
C MET A 750 41.42 47.32 22.68
N SER A 751 42.17 46.62 23.53
CA SER A 751 43.39 45.93 23.06
C SER A 751 43.04 44.79 22.10
N LEU A 752 43.92 44.51 21.12
CA LEU A 752 43.71 43.43 20.15
C LEU A 752 43.54 42.07 20.82
N ILE A 753 44.33 41.80 21.88
CA ILE A 753 44.25 40.56 22.65
C ILE A 753 42.86 40.40 23.28
N GLU A 754 42.32 41.46 23.89
CA GLU A 754 40.98 41.40 24.49
C GLU A 754 39.89 41.24 23.44
N TYR A 755 39.97 41.99 22.34
CA TYR A 755 38.99 41.92 21.24
C TYR A 755 38.94 40.53 20.63
N PHE A 756 40.08 39.99 20.19
CA PHE A 756 40.12 38.67 19.59
C PHE A 756 39.92 37.54 20.61
N SER A 757 40.25 37.73 21.89
CA SER A 757 39.87 36.78 22.94
C SER A 757 38.36 36.69 23.12
N ALA A 758 37.64 37.81 22.97
CA ALA A 758 36.17 37.82 22.97
C ALA A 758 35.59 37.07 21.76
N VAL A 759 36.18 37.24 20.57
CA VAL A 759 35.83 36.45 19.38
C VAL A 759 36.08 34.96 19.62
N ALA A 760 37.29 34.57 20.01
CA ALA A 760 37.68 33.17 20.23
C ALA A 760 36.83 32.49 21.32
N SER A 761 36.58 33.20 22.43
CA SER A 761 35.71 32.69 23.50
C SER A 761 34.27 32.51 23.02
N THR A 762 33.76 33.40 22.16
CA THR A 762 32.44 33.24 21.57
C THR A 762 32.38 32.07 20.59
N ILE A 763 33.44 31.82 19.80
CA ILE A 763 33.54 30.64 18.93
C ILE A 763 33.50 29.35 19.76
N ILE A 764 34.35 29.25 20.79
CA ILE A 764 34.37 28.08 21.69
C ILE A 764 32.99 27.88 22.32
N ARG A 765 32.34 28.98 22.72
CA ARG A 765 31.00 28.95 23.30
C ARG A 765 29.97 28.35 22.35
N ILE A 766 29.91 28.83 21.10
CA ILE A 766 28.99 28.33 20.07
C ILE A 766 29.19 26.83 19.82
N LEU A 767 30.44 26.36 19.80
CA LEU A 767 30.75 24.97 19.48
C LEU A 767 30.49 24.02 20.65
N LYS A 768 30.92 24.40 21.86
CA LYS A 768 31.10 23.51 23.02
C LYS A 768 30.03 23.64 24.10
N GLU A 769 29.29 24.75 24.18
CA GLU A 769 28.23 24.87 25.19
C GLU A 769 27.02 23.98 24.83
N PRO A 770 26.51 23.15 25.77
CA PRO A 770 25.28 22.41 25.56
C PRO A 770 24.09 23.36 25.40
N THR A 771 23.37 23.23 24.28
CA THR A 771 22.12 23.96 24.03
C THR A 771 20.92 23.02 24.03
N ARG A 772 19.71 23.58 23.86
CA ARG A 772 18.50 22.77 23.61
C ARG A 772 18.62 21.86 22.37
N TYR A 773 19.48 22.24 21.42
CA TYR A 773 19.74 21.48 20.18
C TYR A 773 20.89 20.48 20.33
N GLY A 774 21.63 20.51 21.44
CA GLY A 774 22.83 19.70 21.67
C GLY A 774 24.11 20.51 21.63
N MET A 775 25.22 19.83 21.32
CA MET A 775 26.57 20.39 21.22
C MET A 775 27.09 20.14 19.80
N LEU A 776 27.83 21.09 19.22
CA LEU A 776 28.38 20.92 17.87
C LEU A 776 29.68 20.12 17.93
N TYR A 777 30.69 20.65 18.61
CA TYR A 777 31.98 20.01 18.76
C TYR A 777 32.59 20.32 20.12
N ASP A 778 33.29 19.34 20.69
CA ASP A 778 34.25 19.66 21.73
C ASP A 778 35.47 20.37 21.10
N VAL A 779 36.08 21.27 21.85
CA VAL A 779 37.20 22.09 21.40
C VAL A 779 38.37 21.93 22.36
N ASP A 780 39.52 21.60 21.78
CA ASP A 780 40.80 21.55 22.46
C ASP A 780 41.72 22.67 21.94
N ALA A 781 41.91 23.70 22.76
CA ALA A 781 42.83 24.80 22.45
C ALA A 781 44.19 24.65 23.16
N ARG A 782 44.57 23.46 23.65
CA ARG A 782 45.78 23.27 24.45
C ARG A 782 47.09 23.29 23.65
N LEU A 783 47.03 23.13 22.33
CA LEU A 783 48.20 23.15 21.45
C LEU A 783 48.66 24.56 21.05
N ARG A 784 48.00 25.60 21.57
CA ARG A 784 48.45 26.99 21.40
C ARG A 784 49.74 27.27 22.19
N PRO A 785 50.52 28.31 21.84
CA PRO A 785 51.68 28.74 22.61
C PRO A 785 51.40 28.83 24.12
N ASP A 786 52.34 28.33 24.92
CA ASP A 786 52.26 28.26 26.41
C ASP A 786 51.09 27.40 26.95
N GLY A 787 50.41 26.66 26.09
CA GLY A 787 49.31 25.76 26.40
C GLY A 787 48.23 26.40 27.28
N LYS A 788 47.85 25.76 28.39
CA LYS A 788 46.81 26.27 29.31
C LYS A 788 47.20 27.59 29.99
N LYS A 789 48.48 27.91 30.09
CA LYS A 789 48.97 29.13 30.76
C LYS A 789 49.04 30.32 29.81
N GLY A 790 49.03 30.08 28.49
CA GLY A 790 49.02 31.09 27.45
C GLY A 790 47.67 31.76 27.24
N VAL A 791 47.71 32.96 26.66
CA VAL A 791 46.52 33.67 26.17
C VAL A 791 45.77 32.83 25.12
N LEU A 792 44.47 33.04 24.99
CA LEU A 792 43.63 32.23 24.10
C LEU A 792 43.90 32.51 22.61
N VAL A 793 44.29 33.74 22.31
CA VAL A 793 44.62 34.23 20.96
C VAL A 793 46.06 34.74 20.93
N VAL A 794 46.75 34.53 19.82
CA VAL A 794 48.15 34.93 19.64
C VAL A 794 48.29 35.74 18.35
N SER A 795 49.16 36.75 18.33
CA SER A 795 49.46 37.47 17.08
C SER A 795 50.27 36.59 16.14
N ASP A 796 50.10 36.75 14.84
CA ASP A 796 50.87 36.04 13.82
C ASP A 796 52.39 36.14 14.04
N THR A 797 52.88 37.32 14.44
CA THR A 797 54.29 37.57 14.77
C THR A 797 54.77 36.77 15.99
N ARG A 798 54.01 36.75 17.09
CA ARG A 798 54.37 36.02 18.31
C ARG A 798 54.26 34.51 18.11
N LEU A 799 53.32 34.05 17.28
CA LEU A 799 53.18 32.64 16.93
C LEU A 799 54.45 32.14 16.22
N GLU A 800 54.93 32.88 15.23
CA GLU A 800 56.13 32.54 14.47
C GLU A 800 57.39 32.58 15.34
N GLU A 801 57.50 33.59 16.22
CA GLU A 801 58.60 33.68 17.18
C GLU A 801 58.62 32.49 18.14
N TYR A 802 57.49 32.17 18.77
CA TYR A 802 57.38 31.07 19.73
C TYR A 802 57.85 29.73 19.15
N TYR A 803 57.38 29.38 17.94
CA TYR A 803 57.77 28.13 17.31
C TYR A 803 59.23 28.11 16.85
N ARG A 804 59.89 29.27 16.70
CA ARG A 804 61.32 29.32 16.37
C ARG A 804 62.23 29.19 17.60
N THR A 805 61.80 29.70 18.76
CA THR A 805 62.71 29.93 19.90
C THR A 805 62.34 29.17 21.17
N GLU A 806 61.07 28.83 21.36
CA GLU A 806 60.55 28.33 22.64
C GLU A 806 59.88 26.95 22.56
N ALA A 807 59.31 26.61 21.40
CA ALA A 807 58.55 25.37 21.22
C ALA A 807 59.41 24.10 21.41
N GLN A 808 58.83 23.11 22.07
CA GLN A 808 59.44 21.80 22.21
C GLN A 808 59.37 21.00 20.89
N PRO A 809 60.28 20.03 20.66
CA PRO A 809 60.30 19.25 19.41
C PRO A 809 58.96 18.60 19.04
N TRP A 810 58.21 18.11 20.03
CA TRP A 810 56.91 17.48 19.79
C TRP A 810 55.83 18.48 19.35
N GLU A 811 55.92 19.74 19.77
CA GLU A 811 55.00 20.81 19.35
C GLU A 811 55.22 21.12 17.87
N LEU A 812 56.48 21.16 17.43
CA LEU A 812 56.84 21.32 16.02
C LEU A 812 56.36 20.13 15.18
N LEU A 813 56.47 18.90 15.69
CA LEU A 813 55.88 17.73 15.02
C LEU A 813 54.36 17.86 14.86
N ALA A 814 53.64 18.30 15.90
CA ALA A 814 52.20 18.53 15.80
C ALA A 814 51.85 19.65 14.80
N LEU A 815 52.69 20.69 14.74
CA LEU A 815 52.52 21.84 13.84
C LEU A 815 52.70 21.48 12.36
N THR A 816 53.34 20.35 12.02
CA THR A 816 53.42 19.89 10.61
C THR A 816 52.05 19.69 9.94
N LYS A 817 51.00 19.44 10.73
CA LYS A 817 49.61 19.29 10.27
C LYS A 817 48.84 20.62 10.22
N VAL A 818 49.44 21.75 10.59
CA VAL A 818 48.72 23.04 10.68
C VAL A 818 48.08 23.43 9.35
N ARG A 819 46.83 23.87 9.41
CA ARG A 819 46.07 24.40 8.27
C ARG A 819 45.16 25.52 8.74
N ALA A 820 44.98 26.56 7.93
CA ALA A 820 43.92 27.54 8.14
C ALA A 820 42.55 26.91 7.83
N VAL A 821 41.66 26.90 8.81
CA VAL A 821 40.37 26.19 8.71
C VAL A 821 39.16 27.11 8.65
N ALA A 822 39.28 28.33 9.19
CA ALA A 822 38.23 29.34 9.16
C ALA A 822 38.79 30.75 9.36
N GLY A 823 38.03 31.77 8.96
CA GLY A 823 38.40 33.19 9.05
C GLY A 823 38.93 33.78 7.74
N ASP A 824 39.79 34.80 7.83
CA ASP A 824 40.30 35.52 6.66
C ASP A 824 41.29 34.66 5.87
N ALA A 825 40.85 34.14 4.72
CA ALA A 825 41.54 33.07 3.98
C ALA A 825 42.99 33.42 3.56
N GLU A 826 43.21 34.61 2.99
CA GLU A 826 44.55 35.02 2.53
C GLU A 826 45.54 35.18 3.70
N PHE A 827 45.09 35.80 4.79
CA PHE A 827 45.88 35.95 6.02
C PHE A 827 46.17 34.59 6.65
N GLY A 828 45.15 33.76 6.81
CA GLY A 828 45.26 32.45 7.42
C GLY A 828 46.24 31.55 6.68
N GLU A 829 46.12 31.43 5.35
CA GLU A 829 47.00 30.57 4.56
C GLU A 829 48.45 31.06 4.60
N ALA A 830 48.67 32.38 4.49
CA ALA A 830 50.00 32.96 4.55
C ALA A 830 50.69 32.68 5.90
N VAL A 831 49.97 32.81 7.02
CA VAL A 831 50.53 32.57 8.36
C VAL A 831 50.70 31.07 8.62
N ALA A 832 49.72 30.24 8.24
CA ALA A 832 49.82 28.78 8.38
C ALA A 832 51.02 28.21 7.61
N GLN A 833 51.29 28.71 6.40
CA GLN A 833 52.45 28.31 5.62
C GLN A 833 53.77 28.68 6.32
N ARG A 834 53.90 29.90 6.86
CA ARG A 834 55.12 30.32 7.58
C ARG A 834 55.42 29.44 8.79
N VAL A 835 54.42 29.14 9.62
CA VAL A 835 54.63 28.30 10.82
C VAL A 835 54.83 26.82 10.46
N ARG A 836 54.23 26.34 9.37
CA ARG A 836 54.51 25.01 8.80
C ARG A 836 55.96 24.91 8.32
N ASP A 837 56.48 25.95 7.67
CA ASP A 837 57.89 25.99 7.25
C ASP A 837 58.85 25.98 8.44
N VAL A 838 58.49 26.63 9.55
CA VAL A 838 59.24 26.53 10.82
C VAL A 838 59.23 25.08 11.34
N ALA A 839 58.07 24.41 11.34
CA ALA A 839 57.94 23.01 11.78
C ALA A 839 58.83 22.05 10.98
N PHE A 840 58.84 22.17 9.65
CA PHE A 840 59.69 21.35 8.78
C PHE A 840 61.18 21.76 8.79
N GLY A 841 61.51 22.87 9.44
CA GLY A 841 62.89 23.30 9.71
C GLY A 841 63.52 22.69 10.96
N LEU A 842 62.80 21.82 11.69
CA LEU A 842 63.31 21.17 12.91
C LEU A 842 64.58 20.36 12.63
N GLU A 843 65.66 20.65 13.36
CA GLU A 843 66.89 19.88 13.31
C GLU A 843 66.82 18.60 14.15
N LEU A 844 66.96 17.45 13.49
CA LEU A 844 66.87 16.12 14.13
C LEU A 844 68.23 15.69 14.71
N THR A 845 68.70 16.41 15.73
CA THR A 845 69.87 16.03 16.53
C THR A 845 69.57 14.82 17.43
N PRO A 846 70.59 14.13 17.98
CA PRO A 846 70.37 13.05 18.94
C PRO A 846 69.50 13.45 20.13
N GLU A 847 69.68 14.66 20.67
CA GLU A 847 68.91 15.20 21.79
C GLU A 847 67.44 15.43 21.41
N THR A 848 67.20 15.98 20.20
CA THR A 848 65.85 16.15 19.67
C THR A 848 65.13 14.80 19.55
N LEU A 849 65.81 13.79 19.01
CA LEU A 849 65.26 12.45 18.83
C LEU A 849 64.98 11.76 20.17
N GLU A 850 65.85 11.92 21.17
CA GLU A 850 65.64 11.40 22.52
C GLU A 850 64.38 12.00 23.16
N HIS A 851 64.18 13.31 23.02
CA HIS A 851 62.98 13.98 23.53
C HIS A 851 61.69 13.47 22.85
N ILE A 852 61.73 13.24 21.53
CA ILE A 852 60.61 12.68 20.77
C ILE A 852 60.31 11.24 21.27
N GLU A 853 61.36 10.43 21.46
CA GLU A 853 61.20 9.06 21.97
C GLU A 853 60.64 9.04 23.39
N GLU A 854 61.06 9.94 24.28
CA GLU A 854 60.48 10.03 25.63
C GLU A 854 58.97 10.26 25.60
N ILE A 855 58.50 11.12 24.70
CA ILE A 855 57.07 11.45 24.57
C ILE A 855 56.31 10.27 23.99
N ARG A 856 56.87 9.60 22.97
CA ARG A 856 56.31 8.37 22.41
C ARG A 856 56.23 7.27 23.47
N ALA A 857 57.30 7.04 24.22
CA ALA A 857 57.34 6.03 25.29
C ALA A 857 56.32 6.32 26.40
N LYS A 858 56.17 7.59 26.81
CA LYS A 858 55.11 8.02 27.76
C LYS A 858 53.70 7.76 27.20
N LEU A 859 53.50 7.99 25.90
CA LEU A 859 52.22 7.72 25.23
C LEU A 859 51.89 6.22 25.23
N VAL A 860 52.87 5.36 24.90
CA VAL A 860 52.71 3.91 24.88
C VAL A 860 52.49 3.34 26.28
N ALA A 861 53.30 3.74 27.26
CA ALA A 861 53.22 3.23 28.64
C ALA A 861 51.88 3.54 29.34
N SER A 862 51.16 4.57 28.88
CA SER A 862 49.84 4.94 29.40
C SER A 862 48.67 4.24 28.69
N ASN A 863 48.94 3.30 27.77
CA ASN A 863 47.92 2.62 26.97
C ASN A 863 48.20 1.11 26.84
N THR A 864 47.17 0.34 26.50
CA THR A 864 47.28 -1.12 26.30
C THR A 864 47.65 -1.45 24.85
N SER A 865 48.11 -2.69 24.61
CA SER A 865 48.32 -3.23 23.25
C SER A 865 47.04 -3.22 22.40
N LEU A 866 45.86 -3.25 23.03
CA LEU A 866 44.57 -3.14 22.37
C LEU A 866 44.24 -1.72 21.86
N ASN A 867 45.01 -0.69 22.23
CA ASN A 867 44.80 0.67 21.75
C ASN A 867 45.41 0.86 20.35
N VAL A 868 44.56 1.02 19.32
CA VAL A 868 45.00 1.14 17.92
C VAL A 868 45.71 2.47 17.63
N LYS A 869 45.45 3.52 18.42
CA LYS A 869 46.01 4.86 18.21
C LYS A 869 47.32 5.07 18.97
N LYS A 870 47.30 4.80 20.28
CA LYS A 870 48.35 5.18 21.23
C LYS A 870 49.21 4.01 21.71
N GLY A 871 48.86 2.78 21.39
CA GLY A 871 49.71 1.62 21.67
C GLY A 871 50.95 1.59 20.77
N GLU A 872 51.93 0.77 21.14
CA GLU A 872 53.11 0.51 20.30
C GLU A 872 52.68 -0.01 18.92
N GLY A 873 53.34 0.47 17.86
CA GLY A 873 52.98 0.21 16.48
C GLY A 873 51.67 0.85 16.01
N GLY A 874 51.00 1.64 16.85
CA GLY A 874 49.71 2.26 16.54
C GLY A 874 49.81 3.49 15.62
N ILE A 875 48.66 4.12 15.36
CA ILE A 875 48.55 5.30 14.48
C ILE A 875 49.53 6.41 14.88
N ALA A 876 49.67 6.72 16.17
CA ALA A 876 50.55 7.79 16.62
C ALA A 876 52.02 7.51 16.31
N GLU A 877 52.49 6.28 16.51
CA GLU A 877 53.87 5.88 16.21
C GLU A 877 54.13 5.85 14.70
N LEU A 878 53.15 5.41 13.91
CA LEU A 878 53.17 5.52 12.45
C LEU A 878 53.33 6.99 12.01
N GLU A 879 52.53 7.89 12.58
CA GLU A 879 52.62 9.32 12.29
C GLU A 879 54.01 9.87 12.67
N PHE A 880 54.53 9.51 13.85
CA PHE A 880 55.90 9.90 14.22
C PHE A 880 56.94 9.43 13.19
N ALA A 881 56.88 8.17 12.74
CA ALA A 881 57.79 7.64 11.74
C ALA A 881 57.74 8.44 10.43
N VAL A 882 56.53 8.71 9.93
CA VAL A 882 56.32 9.48 8.70
C VAL A 882 56.83 10.92 8.86
N ARG A 883 56.53 11.59 9.98
CA ARG A 883 56.98 12.98 10.22
C ARG A 883 58.48 13.12 10.34
N LEU A 884 59.14 12.19 11.03
CA LEU A 884 60.61 12.18 11.13
C LEU A 884 61.24 12.06 9.74
N LEU A 885 60.71 11.17 8.90
CA LEU A 885 61.19 10.99 7.54
C LEU A 885 60.90 12.20 6.65
N GLN A 886 59.73 12.83 6.78
CA GLN A 886 59.44 14.08 6.07
C GLN A 886 60.43 15.18 6.46
N ILE A 887 60.63 15.43 7.76
CA ILE A 887 61.52 16.50 8.24
C ILE A 887 62.96 16.30 7.73
N ARG A 888 63.48 15.07 7.74
CA ARG A 888 64.81 14.78 7.17
C ARG A 888 64.96 15.15 5.70
N ASN A 889 63.88 15.07 4.93
CA ASN A 889 63.92 15.19 3.48
C ASN A 889 63.30 16.49 2.95
N ALA A 890 62.50 17.20 3.75
CA ALA A 890 61.70 18.36 3.35
C ALA A 890 62.53 19.55 2.86
N ALA A 891 63.79 19.67 3.30
CA ALA A 891 64.71 20.72 2.81
C ALA A 891 65.09 20.53 1.33
N LYS A 892 65.22 19.28 0.87
CA LYS A 892 65.53 18.94 -0.53
C LYS A 892 64.27 18.69 -1.37
N HIS A 893 63.18 18.32 -0.71
CA HIS A 893 61.92 17.92 -1.30
C HIS A 893 60.76 18.70 -0.68
N PRO A 894 60.54 19.98 -1.08
CA PRO A 894 59.49 20.82 -0.52
C PRO A 894 58.07 20.24 -0.65
N GLU A 895 57.84 19.37 -1.64
CA GLU A 895 56.59 18.62 -1.84
C GLU A 895 56.21 17.73 -0.63
N LEU A 896 57.17 17.41 0.24
CA LEU A 896 56.93 16.68 1.48
C LEU A 896 56.36 17.56 2.60
N LYS A 897 56.30 18.88 2.46
CA LYS A 897 55.79 19.81 3.49
C LYS A 897 54.25 19.82 3.55
N ARG A 898 53.65 18.64 3.73
CA ARG A 898 52.20 18.41 3.71
C ARG A 898 51.70 17.76 5.00
N GLY A 899 50.46 18.08 5.35
CA GLY A 899 49.82 17.68 6.61
C GLY A 899 49.14 16.30 6.58
N ASP A 900 48.80 15.73 5.43
CA ASP A 900 48.17 14.41 5.36
C ASP A 900 49.18 13.27 5.37
N VAL A 901 48.85 12.16 6.06
CA VAL A 901 49.79 11.04 6.26
C VAL A 901 49.99 10.19 5.01
N LEU A 902 48.93 9.92 4.24
CA LEU A 902 49.02 9.03 3.08
C LEU A 902 49.82 9.65 1.94
N GLY A 903 49.57 10.92 1.60
CA GLY A 903 50.36 11.61 0.60
C GLY A 903 51.80 11.88 1.05
N ALA A 904 52.05 11.92 2.36
CA ALA A 904 53.41 11.92 2.88
C ALA A 904 54.13 10.57 2.64
N ILE A 905 53.44 9.43 2.86
CA ILE A 905 53.99 8.10 2.55
C ILE A 905 54.30 7.98 1.04
N GLU A 906 53.37 8.39 0.18
CA GLU A 906 53.56 8.38 -1.29
C GLU A 906 54.74 9.26 -1.71
N GLY A 907 54.85 10.48 -1.16
CA GLY A 907 55.96 11.38 -1.43
C GLY A 907 57.31 10.80 -0.98
N LEU A 908 57.36 10.20 0.21
CA LEU A 908 58.58 9.56 0.74
C LEU A 908 59.00 8.36 -0.10
N GLN A 909 58.04 7.58 -0.61
CA GLN A 909 58.32 6.49 -1.55
C GLN A 909 58.87 7.03 -2.87
N ALA A 910 58.27 8.08 -3.43
CA ALA A 910 58.67 8.65 -4.72
C ALA A 910 60.12 9.15 -4.73
N ILE A 911 60.60 9.65 -3.59
CA ILE A 911 62.00 10.11 -3.43
C ILE A 911 62.95 9.01 -2.93
N GLY A 912 62.46 7.79 -2.72
CA GLY A 912 63.25 6.65 -2.23
C GLY A 912 63.63 6.71 -0.74
N ALA A 913 63.07 7.64 0.03
CA ALA A 913 63.26 7.72 1.47
C ALA A 913 62.52 6.60 2.23
N LEU A 914 61.58 5.93 1.56
CA LEU A 914 60.86 4.78 2.07
C LEU A 914 60.77 3.71 0.99
N SER A 915 61.03 2.44 1.34
CA SER A 915 61.00 1.34 0.38
C SER A 915 59.57 1.09 -0.12
N ALA A 916 59.40 0.61 -1.35
CA ALA A 916 58.06 0.30 -1.88
C ALA A 916 57.28 -0.70 -0.98
N GLY A 917 57.98 -1.66 -0.37
CA GLY A 917 57.38 -2.62 0.55
C GLY A 917 56.96 -2.01 1.89
N ASP A 918 57.77 -1.10 2.45
CA ASP A 918 57.39 -0.37 3.66
C ASP A 918 56.25 0.61 3.38
N ALA A 919 56.20 1.21 2.19
CA ALA A 919 55.19 2.21 1.82
C ALA A 919 53.82 1.57 1.78
N GLU A 920 53.69 0.45 1.05
CA GLU A 920 52.43 -0.28 0.98
C GLU A 920 52.03 -0.82 2.35
N MET A 921 52.98 -1.33 3.15
CA MET A 921 52.71 -1.79 4.51
C MET A 921 52.15 -0.68 5.41
N LEU A 922 52.78 0.49 5.43
CA LEU A 922 52.32 1.62 6.24
C LEU A 922 50.96 2.12 5.77
N ARG A 923 50.73 2.14 4.45
CA ARG A 923 49.45 2.51 3.85
C ARG A 923 48.34 1.56 4.29
N GLU A 924 48.56 0.25 4.17
CA GLU A 924 47.63 -0.79 4.62
C GLU A 924 47.36 -0.69 6.13
N ALA A 925 48.41 -0.57 6.95
CA ALA A 925 48.29 -0.46 8.40
C ALA A 925 47.51 0.79 8.81
N TYR A 926 47.82 1.95 8.21
CA TYR A 926 47.14 3.20 8.49
C TYR A 926 45.64 3.11 8.15
N LEU A 927 45.30 2.65 6.94
CA LEU A 927 43.90 2.49 6.51
C LEU A 927 43.14 1.51 7.42
N LEU A 928 43.75 0.37 7.78
CA LEU A 928 43.16 -0.61 8.69
C LEU A 928 42.90 -0.01 10.07
N PHE A 929 43.90 0.63 10.69
CA PHE A 929 43.76 1.21 12.02
C PHE A 929 42.72 2.33 12.04
N ARG A 930 42.67 3.16 11.00
CA ARG A 930 41.66 4.21 10.84
C ARG A 930 40.26 3.63 10.69
N ARG A 931 40.09 2.54 9.92
CA ARG A 931 38.81 1.85 9.74
C ARG A 931 38.32 1.24 11.06
N ILE A 932 39.20 0.61 11.83
CA ILE A 932 38.89 0.09 13.17
C ILE A 932 38.50 1.22 14.11
N GLU A 933 39.32 2.30 14.16
CA GLU A 933 39.05 3.46 15.02
C GLU A 933 37.70 4.09 14.69
N ASN A 934 37.40 4.32 13.41
CA ASN A 934 36.13 4.90 12.98
C ASN A 934 34.94 3.99 13.32
N ARG A 935 35.06 2.66 13.15
CA ARG A 935 33.99 1.73 13.49
C ARG A 935 33.72 1.65 14.99
N LEU A 936 34.75 1.74 15.83
CA LEU A 936 34.58 1.86 17.29
C LEU A 936 33.84 3.15 17.67
N ARG A 937 34.23 4.26 17.04
CA ARG A 937 33.67 5.60 17.32
C ARG A 937 32.25 5.76 16.83
N ILE A 938 31.93 5.30 15.61
CA ILE A 938 30.58 5.42 15.06
C ILE A 938 29.59 4.57 15.84
N ASN A 939 30.03 3.48 16.48
CA ASN A 939 29.14 2.68 17.31
C ASN A 939 28.72 3.44 18.58
N LEU A 940 29.68 4.10 19.25
CA LEU A 940 29.49 4.71 20.57
C LEU A 940 29.26 6.23 20.56
N GLY A 941 29.51 6.91 19.44
CA GLY A 941 29.38 8.37 19.32
C GLY A 941 30.43 9.17 20.09
N ARG A 942 31.53 8.55 20.52
CA ARG A 942 32.56 9.18 21.36
C ARG A 942 33.97 8.74 20.95
N SER A 943 34.96 9.54 21.33
CA SER A 943 36.38 9.28 21.06
C SER A 943 36.87 8.01 21.78
N VAL A 944 36.90 6.89 21.06
CA VAL A 944 37.42 5.59 21.53
C VAL A 944 38.41 5.07 20.49
N SER A 945 39.51 4.49 20.97
CA SER A 945 40.57 3.90 20.13
C SER A 945 41.09 2.57 20.70
N THR A 946 40.42 2.01 21.72
CA THR A 946 40.82 0.75 22.36
C THR A 946 39.80 -0.32 22.00
N LEU A 947 40.27 -1.49 21.56
CA LEU A 947 39.41 -2.65 21.33
C LEU A 947 38.76 -3.13 22.65
N PRO A 948 37.55 -3.72 22.61
CA PRO A 948 36.95 -4.37 23.78
C PRO A 948 37.86 -5.47 24.33
N GLU A 949 37.86 -5.68 25.65
CA GLU A 949 38.61 -6.79 26.27
C GLU A 949 37.95 -8.15 26.01
N ASP A 950 36.63 -8.17 25.85
CA ASP A 950 35.87 -9.39 25.59
C ASP A 950 36.12 -9.93 24.16
N PRO A 951 36.58 -11.19 24.00
CA PRO A 951 36.81 -11.79 22.68
C PRO A 951 35.55 -11.88 21.83
N GLY A 952 34.37 -12.05 22.43
CA GLY A 952 33.09 -12.05 21.72
C GLY A 952 32.81 -10.71 21.04
N ALA A 953 32.97 -9.61 21.78
CA ALA A 953 32.85 -8.25 21.27
C ALA A 953 33.91 -7.92 20.20
N GLN A 954 35.12 -8.49 20.30
CA GLN A 954 36.13 -8.37 19.24
C GLN A 954 35.72 -9.11 17.97
N ALA A 955 35.18 -10.33 18.08
CA ALA A 955 34.67 -11.10 16.95
C ALA A 955 33.46 -10.40 16.30
N ASP A 956 32.57 -9.80 17.08
CA ASP A 956 31.47 -8.97 16.57
C ASP A 956 31.98 -7.78 15.77
N LEU A 957 32.97 -7.06 16.30
CA LEU A 957 33.60 -5.95 15.60
C LEU A 957 34.28 -6.41 14.30
N ALA A 958 34.97 -7.55 14.30
CA ALA A 958 35.59 -8.13 13.12
C ALA A 958 34.55 -8.45 12.04
N ARG A 959 33.42 -9.09 12.41
CA ARG A 959 32.31 -9.37 11.50
C ARG A 959 31.71 -8.11 10.90
N ARG A 960 31.48 -7.07 11.72
CA ARG A 960 30.98 -5.75 11.24
C ARG A 960 31.95 -5.04 10.31
N LEU A 961 33.25 -5.32 10.42
CA LEU A 961 34.30 -4.79 9.54
C LEU A 961 34.55 -5.67 8.31
N GLY A 962 33.97 -6.88 8.24
CA GLY A 962 34.28 -7.86 7.20
C GLY A 962 35.74 -8.35 7.26
N LEU A 963 36.30 -8.46 8.47
CA LEU A 963 37.66 -8.93 8.73
C LEU A 963 37.64 -10.35 9.32
N ALA A 964 38.80 -11.01 9.35
CA ALA A 964 38.96 -12.33 9.96
C ALA A 964 38.65 -12.30 11.48
N ASP A 965 38.20 -13.43 12.02
CA ASP A 965 37.67 -13.53 13.39
C ASP A 965 38.68 -13.14 14.49
N ASN A 966 40.00 -13.25 14.23
CA ASN A 966 41.04 -12.87 15.19
C ASN A 966 41.61 -11.46 14.92
N LEU A 967 40.83 -10.43 15.27
CA LEU A 967 41.20 -9.02 15.07
C LEU A 967 42.45 -8.59 15.86
N ALA A 968 42.65 -9.15 17.06
CA ALA A 968 43.80 -8.80 17.90
C ALA A 968 45.13 -9.26 17.28
N GLU A 969 45.19 -10.49 16.77
CA GLU A 969 46.39 -11.02 16.11
C GLU A 969 46.74 -10.25 14.82
N LEU A 970 45.72 -9.88 14.04
CA LEU A 970 45.89 -9.02 12.86
C LEU A 970 46.48 -7.66 13.27
N LEU A 971 45.95 -7.05 14.34
CA LEU A 971 46.42 -5.77 14.84
C LEU A 971 47.88 -5.87 15.29
N ASP A 972 48.23 -6.88 16.08
CA ASP A 972 49.59 -7.09 16.60
C ASP A 972 50.61 -7.28 15.46
N THR A 973 50.22 -8.00 14.41
CA THR A 973 51.07 -8.21 13.22
C THR A 973 51.40 -6.89 12.51
N HIS A 974 50.39 -6.05 12.26
CA HIS A 974 50.63 -4.74 11.63
C HIS A 974 51.40 -3.80 12.55
N LYS A 975 51.09 -3.79 13.85
CA LYS A 975 51.78 -2.96 14.83
C LYS A 975 53.27 -3.27 14.94
N ALA A 976 53.64 -4.55 14.98
CA ALA A 976 55.05 -4.95 15.00
C ALA A 976 55.81 -4.43 13.77
N ARG A 977 55.18 -4.45 12.60
CA ARG A 977 55.77 -3.94 11.35
C ARG A 977 55.91 -2.41 11.36
N VAL A 978 54.90 -1.69 11.86
CA VAL A 978 54.96 -0.23 12.04
C VAL A 978 56.09 0.15 13.00
N HIS A 979 56.19 -0.53 14.14
CA HIS A 979 57.24 -0.28 15.12
C HIS A 979 58.64 -0.49 14.53
N ALA A 980 58.81 -1.52 13.70
CA ALA A 980 60.09 -1.77 13.00
C ALA A 980 60.47 -0.63 12.03
N VAL A 981 59.49 -0.01 11.36
CA VAL A 981 59.74 1.17 10.50
C VAL A 981 60.06 2.40 11.34
N TYR A 982 59.33 2.61 12.44
CA TYR A 982 59.62 3.69 13.38
C TYR A 982 61.05 3.61 13.94
N ALA A 983 61.48 2.43 14.39
CA ALA A 983 62.83 2.24 14.92
C ALA A 983 63.93 2.57 13.88
N ARG A 984 63.70 2.26 12.60
CA ARG A 984 64.55 2.68 11.48
C ARG A 984 64.52 4.20 11.29
N ALA A 985 63.32 4.78 11.25
CA ALA A 985 63.13 6.22 11.17
C ALA A 985 63.78 6.97 12.33
N VAL A 986 63.85 6.45 13.55
CA VAL A 986 64.60 7.11 14.64
C VAL A 986 66.11 6.95 14.44
N SER A 987 66.58 5.74 14.15
CA SER A 987 68.02 5.43 14.03
C SER A 987 68.73 6.03 12.81
N GLY A 988 67.99 6.53 11.81
CA GLY A 988 68.57 7.11 10.59
C GLY A 988 69.11 6.08 9.60
N LYS A 989 68.76 4.81 9.81
CA LYS A 989 69.00 3.67 8.90
C LYS A 989 67.73 3.37 8.13
#